data_AF-A0A0G4LTN0-F1
#
_entry.id   AF-A0A0G4LTN0-F1
#
_cell.length_a   1.000
_cell.length_b   1.000
_cell.length_c   1.000
_cell.angle_alpha   90.00
_cell.angle_beta   90.00
_cell.angle_gamma   90.00
#
_symmetry.space_group_name_H-M   'P 1'
#
loop_
_entity.id
_entity.type
_entity.pdbx_description
1 polymer ?
#
loop_
_entity_poly.entity_id
_entity_poly.type
_entity_poly.pdbx_seq_one_letter_code
_entity_poly.pdbx_strand_id
1 'polypeptide(L)'
;MADNGTNAAQLPPPPQSNQGAPGYENGQKPPPPLHIPQNNNPIPTAITSPLSGVDQALSPGSAGGFGRRAAPEPNKRALYIGGLDQRVTEDVLRQIFETTGHVQNVKIIPDKNQKGYNYGFVEYDDPGAAERAMQTLNGRRVHQSEIRVNWAYQSNTTSKEDTSNHFHIFVGDLSNEVNDEILSQAFAAFGSVSEARVMWDMKTGRSRGYGFVAFRDRPDAEKALSSMDGEWLGSRAIRCNWANQKGQPSIAQQQAMQAMGMTPTTPFGHHQFPAHGMASYEVILAQTPNWQTTVYVGNLTPYTTPNDVVPLFQNFGFVVESRFQADRGFAFIKMESHEAAAMAICQMNGYNVNGRPLKCSWGKDKTPNAAGGFDPAQQGYSPQSATAPGAYPGTPTAYFPQYGAQYSGQPGNYGGPAAQSPAGYGAQPMAYGGPQSAGGYGRGQQPPSGQWQQGPQGQAFNNGYGGYQVEHILAELANMKYLLVSGGVISGVGKGIIASSSGLLLKSSGYRVTSIKIDPYLGVDAGLMSPLEHGECFVLDDGGETDLDLGNYERYLSIKLTKAHNITTGKIYKHVIEKERRGDYLGKTVQVVPHITDGIQKWIEDVAKIPVDESGLEPDVCIIELGGTVGDIESMPFVEALVQLRHRAGRGNFVNIHVSYVPVIGQEQKTKPTQHAVKSVRSAGLIPDLVACRCELPLDDATVAKIAHHCQVDLEQVVAVRDMETIYQVPMLLHEQGLTTSLRSFLRLDQLPLSEDRVTQGKNLWKTWNDTVMPQRHLETVTVALVGKYIELHDAYLSVVKALEHSAMHCKRKLNLVWVDSEHLEESARQTDPAKFHKAWHEVCTASGILCPGGFGTRGIEGKILAAKWAREQKTPYLGVCLGMQVAVIEYARHIAGITKATSEEFDAQAEEKAIIFMPEIDKTTMGGNMRLGSRPTFFQDGSEWSKLRALYGGASSVDERHRHRYEVNPEYIDRLEAAGLNFIGRDDKGERMEIIELKDHPFFVGIQYHPEYLSRVLKPSPCFLGFVAASAGCLDEVLKEVKTPSAQSSGEGINGTNQASF
;
A
#
# COMPACT_ATOMS: atom_id res chain seq x y z
N MET A 1 45.26 1.37 -49.75
CA MET A 1 44.64 2.56 -50.36
C MET A 1 43.79 3.16 -49.25
N ALA A 2 44.18 4.28 -48.62
CA ALA A 2 44.53 5.60 -49.15
C ALA A 2 43.27 6.33 -49.71
N ASP A 3 42.92 7.55 -49.27
CA ASP A 3 43.62 8.39 -48.28
C ASP A 3 42.76 9.51 -47.63
N ASN A 4 43.18 9.94 -46.43
CA ASN A 4 43.09 11.27 -45.76
C ASN A 4 41.88 12.24 -45.90
N GLY A 5 41.63 13.06 -44.85
CA GLY A 5 41.23 14.48 -45.07
C GLY A 5 40.34 15.24 -44.08
N THR A 6 40.67 15.32 -42.78
CA THR A 6 39.96 16.15 -41.76
C THR A 6 39.93 17.66 -42.03
N ASN A 7 38.88 18.38 -41.58
CA ASN A 7 39.00 19.71 -40.92
C ASN A 7 37.69 20.24 -40.28
N ALA A 8 37.78 21.34 -39.52
CA ALA A 8 36.70 22.03 -38.79
C ALA A 8 36.95 23.57 -38.81
N ALA A 9 36.25 24.49 -38.11
CA ALA A 9 35.26 24.44 -37.02
C ALA A 9 34.42 25.76 -36.95
N GLN A 10 33.91 26.10 -35.74
CA GLN A 10 33.30 27.37 -35.29
C GLN A 10 31.78 27.59 -35.48
N LEU A 11 31.24 28.50 -34.65
CA LEU A 11 29.81 28.68 -34.32
C LEU A 11 29.30 30.09 -34.71
N PRO A 12 28.00 30.26 -35.03
CA PRO A 12 27.38 31.57 -35.27
C PRO A 12 26.80 32.23 -33.99
N PRO A 13 26.73 33.58 -33.92
CA PRO A 13 26.15 34.36 -32.80
C PRO A 13 24.63 34.63 -32.92
N PRO A 14 23.95 35.14 -31.87
CA PRO A 14 22.49 35.29 -31.83
C PRO A 14 21.95 36.61 -32.43
N PRO A 15 20.66 36.67 -32.85
CA PRO A 15 20.04 37.86 -33.45
C PRO A 15 19.19 38.72 -32.48
N GLN A 16 19.03 40.01 -32.80
CA GLN A 16 17.98 40.88 -32.23
C GLN A 16 17.41 41.86 -33.28
N SER A 17 16.08 42.03 -33.22
CA SER A 17 15.25 43.19 -33.62
C SER A 17 15.55 44.03 -34.88
N ASN A 18 14.55 44.17 -35.76
CA ASN A 18 14.02 45.49 -36.13
C ASN A 18 12.55 45.46 -36.60
N GLN A 19 11.94 46.63 -36.85
CA GLN A 19 10.49 46.86 -37.05
C GLN A 19 10.10 47.24 -38.51
N GLY A 20 8.81 47.13 -38.87
CA GLY A 20 8.23 47.76 -40.08
C GLY A 20 6.82 47.24 -40.47
N ALA A 21 5.84 48.14 -40.67
CA ALA A 21 4.42 47.87 -41.04
C ALA A 21 4.05 48.56 -42.39
N PRO A 22 2.80 48.51 -42.95
CA PRO A 22 1.47 48.84 -42.34
C PRO A 22 0.65 47.62 -41.82
N GLY A 23 -0.65 47.66 -41.47
CA GLY A 23 -1.79 48.59 -41.72
C GLY A 23 -2.63 48.13 -42.94
N TYR A 24 -3.95 48.37 -43.13
CA TYR A 24 -5.02 49.21 -42.52
C TYR A 24 -6.38 48.44 -42.68
N GLU A 25 -7.55 48.78 -42.12
CA GLU A 25 -7.99 49.48 -40.88
C GLU A 25 -9.55 49.49 -40.82
N ASN A 26 -10.18 49.28 -39.65
CA ASN A 26 -11.56 49.73 -39.32
C ASN A 26 -11.86 49.54 -37.81
N GLY A 27 -12.75 50.32 -37.18
CA GLY A 27 -13.07 50.17 -35.75
C GLY A 27 -14.11 51.13 -35.15
N GLN A 28 -14.40 51.03 -33.84
CA GLN A 28 -15.25 51.96 -33.07
C GLN A 28 -14.96 51.93 -31.54
N LYS A 29 -15.62 52.82 -30.76
CA LYS A 29 -15.22 53.27 -29.39
C LYS A 29 -15.94 52.56 -28.22
N PRO A 30 -15.36 52.53 -26.99
CA PRO A 30 -15.99 52.05 -25.76
C PRO A 30 -16.87 53.09 -25.01
N PRO A 31 -17.75 52.65 -24.08
CA PRO A 31 -18.75 53.47 -23.34
C PRO A 31 -18.27 54.06 -21.98
N PRO A 32 -19.06 54.94 -21.30
CA PRO A 32 -18.64 55.71 -20.11
C PRO A 32 -18.73 54.97 -18.74
N PRO A 33 -18.14 55.52 -17.66
CA PRO A 33 -18.01 54.85 -16.35
C PRO A 33 -19.32 54.72 -15.55
N LEU A 34 -19.39 53.67 -14.71
CA LEU A 34 -20.52 53.35 -13.84
C LEU A 34 -20.56 54.20 -12.56
N HIS A 35 -21.78 54.52 -12.13
CA HIS A 35 -22.10 55.26 -10.91
C HIS A 35 -22.68 54.29 -9.86
N ILE A 36 -22.26 54.39 -8.59
CA ILE A 36 -22.71 53.50 -7.50
C ILE A 36 -23.11 54.35 -6.27
N PRO A 37 -24.25 54.06 -5.58
CA PRO A 37 -24.84 55.00 -4.61
C PRO A 37 -24.22 54.96 -3.21
N GLN A 38 -24.49 56.00 -2.42
CA GLN A 38 -24.27 56.00 -0.96
C GLN A 38 -25.26 55.08 -0.25
N ASN A 39 -24.80 54.40 0.82
CA ASN A 39 -25.67 53.66 1.73
C ASN A 39 -25.93 54.48 3.00
N ASN A 40 -27.17 54.95 3.19
CA ASN A 40 -27.61 55.68 4.37
C ASN A 40 -28.61 54.83 5.18
N ASN A 41 -28.17 54.22 6.28
CA ASN A 41 -29.01 54.04 7.49
C ASN A 41 -28.17 53.57 8.71
N PRO A 42 -28.65 53.79 9.95
CA PRO A 42 -27.80 53.77 11.16
C PRO A 42 -27.72 52.43 11.89
N ILE A 43 -26.71 52.29 12.76
CA ILE A 43 -26.58 51.20 13.74
C ILE A 43 -26.90 51.77 15.15
N PRO A 44 -27.71 51.10 16.00
CA PRO A 44 -28.09 51.61 17.32
C PRO A 44 -26.96 51.59 18.37
N THR A 45 -27.01 52.53 19.32
CA THR A 45 -26.12 52.62 20.48
C THR A 45 -26.78 52.10 21.76
N ALA A 46 -26.05 51.27 22.52
CA ALA A 46 -26.32 50.92 23.92
C ALA A 46 -25.09 50.22 24.53
N ILE A 47 -24.68 50.38 25.80
CA ILE A 47 -24.92 51.40 26.85
C ILE A 47 -23.56 51.56 27.57
N THR A 48 -23.24 52.73 28.13
CA THR A 48 -21.99 52.98 28.87
C THR A 48 -22.21 53.22 30.36
N SER A 49 -21.10 53.14 31.12
CA SER A 49 -20.80 53.99 32.29
C SER A 49 -21.50 53.67 33.63
N PRO A 50 -21.06 54.26 34.78
CA PRO A 50 -19.88 55.12 34.98
C PRO A 50 -19.06 54.90 36.30
N LEU A 51 -18.10 55.82 36.49
CA LEU A 51 -17.73 56.51 37.75
C LEU A 51 -16.45 56.12 38.53
N SER A 52 -15.99 57.10 39.31
CA SER A 52 -14.63 57.25 39.86
C SER A 52 -14.61 58.02 41.19
N GLY A 53 -13.70 57.63 42.10
CA GLY A 53 -13.26 58.40 43.29
C GLY A 53 -11.86 57.89 43.68
N VAL A 54 -10.78 58.65 43.89
CA VAL A 54 -10.48 60.01 44.42
C VAL A 54 -10.10 60.01 45.92
N ASP A 55 -8.97 60.71 46.18
CA ASP A 55 -8.41 61.25 47.45
C ASP A 55 -7.47 60.46 48.40
N GLN A 56 -6.20 60.92 48.36
CA GLN A 56 -5.36 61.47 49.45
C GLN A 56 -4.72 60.62 50.58
N ALA A 57 -3.40 60.45 50.43
CA ALA A 57 -2.32 60.94 51.32
C ALA A 57 -2.13 60.38 52.75
N LEU A 58 -0.93 59.80 52.99
CA LEU A 58 0.10 60.36 53.90
C LEU A 58 1.46 59.64 53.70
N SER A 59 2.53 60.19 54.27
CA SER A 59 3.95 59.74 54.18
C SER A 59 4.62 59.94 55.55
N PRO A 60 5.80 59.33 55.89
CA PRO A 60 6.87 58.87 54.99
C PRO A 60 7.51 57.48 55.30
N GLY A 61 8.35 56.99 54.38
CA GLY A 61 9.25 55.84 54.58
C GLY A 61 10.09 55.54 53.33
N SER A 62 11.41 55.41 53.48
CA SER A 62 12.37 55.38 52.36
C SER A 62 12.30 54.11 51.49
N ALA A 63 12.02 54.27 50.19
CA ALA A 63 12.36 53.33 49.12
C ALA A 63 12.58 54.10 47.80
N GLY A 64 13.45 53.59 46.93
CA GLY A 64 13.85 54.29 45.69
C GLY A 64 12.90 54.09 44.50
N GLY A 65 12.95 55.01 43.54
CA GLY A 65 12.26 54.88 42.26
C GLY A 65 12.97 55.65 41.14
N PHE A 66 13.54 54.94 40.18
CA PHE A 66 14.03 55.52 38.92
C PHE A 66 12.92 55.45 37.85
N GLY A 67 12.76 56.52 37.08
CA GLY A 67 11.65 56.67 36.14
C GLY A 67 11.78 55.84 34.86
N ARG A 68 10.66 55.37 34.32
CA ARG A 68 10.61 54.71 33.00
C ARG A 68 10.88 55.71 31.87
N ARG A 69 11.74 55.36 30.91
CA ARG A 69 11.76 55.96 29.57
C ARG A 69 10.83 55.20 28.62
N ALA A 70 10.43 55.86 27.53
CA ALA A 70 9.56 55.27 26.50
C ALA A 70 10.36 54.48 25.45
N ALA A 71 9.68 53.64 24.66
CA ALA A 71 10.26 52.87 23.57
C ALA A 71 10.52 53.72 22.31
N PRO A 72 11.37 53.27 21.37
CA PRO A 72 11.66 54.01 20.13
C PRO A 72 10.46 54.14 19.18
N GLU A 73 10.36 55.24 18.44
CA GLU A 73 9.30 55.44 17.44
C GLU A 73 9.49 54.59 16.18
N PRO A 74 8.39 54.07 15.57
CA PRO A 74 8.44 53.33 14.31
C PRO A 74 8.53 54.27 13.09
N ASN A 75 9.22 53.83 12.05
CA ASN A 75 9.33 54.55 10.77
C ASN A 75 7.97 54.64 10.06
N LYS A 76 7.36 55.83 10.02
CA LYS A 76 5.99 56.10 9.55
C LYS A 76 5.76 55.96 8.03
N ARG A 77 6.41 55.02 7.33
CA ARG A 77 6.28 54.83 5.86
C ARG A 77 5.72 53.48 5.41
N ALA A 78 5.83 52.45 6.25
CA ALA A 78 5.42 51.09 5.91
C ALA A 78 4.17 50.66 6.71
N LEU A 79 3.23 50.00 6.03
CA LEU A 79 1.96 49.53 6.57
C LEU A 79 1.81 48.01 6.43
N TYR A 80 1.21 47.39 7.43
CA TYR A 80 0.74 46.00 7.41
C TYR A 80 -0.77 45.97 7.11
N ILE A 81 -1.16 45.18 6.12
CA ILE A 81 -2.53 45.05 5.62
C ILE A 81 -3.03 43.61 5.87
N GLY A 82 -3.85 43.41 6.90
CA GLY A 82 -4.42 42.10 7.23
C GLY A 82 -5.86 41.92 6.72
N GLY A 83 -6.28 40.67 6.47
CA GLY A 83 -7.66 40.36 6.08
C GLY A 83 -7.97 40.58 4.60
N LEU A 84 -7.00 40.33 3.73
CA LEU A 84 -7.22 40.38 2.28
C LEU A 84 -7.97 39.12 1.82
N ASP A 85 -8.98 39.32 0.98
CA ASP A 85 -9.67 38.27 0.22
C ASP A 85 -8.66 37.54 -0.68
N GLN A 86 -8.81 36.21 -0.85
CA GLN A 86 -7.88 35.39 -1.64
C GLN A 86 -7.69 35.88 -3.07
N ARG A 87 -8.67 36.59 -3.62
CA ARG A 87 -8.66 37.14 -5.00
C ARG A 87 -7.91 38.46 -5.14
N VAL A 88 -7.47 39.09 -4.04
CA VAL A 88 -6.68 40.34 -4.10
C VAL A 88 -5.27 40.03 -4.58
N THR A 89 -4.92 40.54 -5.76
CA THR A 89 -3.54 40.55 -6.28
C THR A 89 -2.78 41.78 -5.77
N GLU A 90 -1.46 41.77 -5.93
CA GLU A 90 -0.60 42.91 -5.57
C GLU A 90 -0.95 44.17 -6.38
N ASP A 91 -1.35 44.03 -7.64
CA ASP A 91 -1.80 45.15 -8.49
C ASP A 91 -3.10 45.78 -7.99
N VAL A 92 -4.08 44.96 -7.57
CA VAL A 92 -5.34 45.45 -7.00
C VAL A 92 -5.08 46.18 -5.68
N LEU A 93 -4.20 45.64 -4.83
CA LEU A 93 -3.82 46.28 -3.58
C LEU A 93 -3.04 47.59 -3.82
N ARG A 94 -2.14 47.61 -4.82
CA ARG A 94 -1.41 48.80 -5.28
C ARG A 94 -2.37 49.90 -5.74
N GLN A 95 -3.28 49.61 -6.66
CA GLN A 95 -4.26 50.59 -7.16
C GLN A 95 -5.15 51.18 -6.06
N ILE A 96 -5.50 50.40 -5.04
CA ILE A 96 -6.30 50.89 -3.91
C ILE A 96 -5.49 51.86 -3.04
N PHE A 97 -4.20 51.57 -2.79
CA PHE A 97 -3.35 52.37 -1.89
C PHE A 97 -2.74 53.60 -2.58
N GLU A 98 -2.50 53.54 -3.89
CA GLU A 98 -2.05 54.70 -4.69
C GLU A 98 -3.07 55.87 -4.66
N THR A 99 -4.33 55.62 -4.29
CA THR A 99 -5.33 56.69 -4.07
C THR A 99 -5.00 57.64 -2.91
N THR A 100 -4.07 57.29 -2.02
CA THR A 100 -3.67 58.10 -0.85
C THR A 100 -2.25 58.72 -0.94
N GLY A 101 -1.49 58.36 -1.97
CA GLY A 101 -0.16 58.86 -2.31
C GLY A 101 0.66 57.83 -3.07
N HIS A 102 1.83 58.18 -3.59
CA HIS A 102 2.63 57.27 -4.40
C HIS A 102 3.17 56.08 -3.57
N VAL A 103 2.90 54.87 -4.03
CA VAL A 103 3.28 53.62 -3.36
C VAL A 103 4.59 53.11 -3.94
N GLN A 104 5.63 53.06 -3.11
CA GLN A 104 6.93 52.55 -3.48
C GLN A 104 6.87 51.03 -3.71
N ASN A 105 6.32 50.29 -2.74
CA ASN A 105 6.34 48.83 -2.73
C ASN A 105 5.01 48.24 -2.24
N VAL A 106 4.61 47.11 -2.83
CA VAL A 106 3.47 46.28 -2.39
C VAL A 106 3.91 44.84 -2.43
N LYS A 107 3.63 44.09 -1.36
CA LYS A 107 3.90 42.64 -1.31
C LYS A 107 2.82 41.91 -0.55
N ILE A 108 2.22 40.89 -1.14
CA ILE A 108 1.27 39.98 -0.50
C ILE A 108 2.00 38.69 -0.07
N ILE A 109 1.65 38.22 1.12
CA ILE A 109 2.14 36.97 1.70
C ILE A 109 0.91 36.14 2.09
N PRO A 110 0.74 34.91 1.55
CA PRO A 110 -0.30 34.01 2.00
C PRO A 110 -0.09 33.61 3.47
N ASP A 111 -1.12 33.72 4.32
CA ASP A 111 -1.03 33.21 5.69
C ASP A 111 -1.04 31.67 5.68
N LYS A 112 0.09 31.07 6.06
CA LYS A 112 0.25 29.61 6.15
C LYS A 112 -0.54 28.97 7.29
N ASN A 113 -1.11 29.76 8.20
CA ASN A 113 -1.79 29.28 9.42
C ASN A 113 -3.32 29.36 9.38
N GLN A 114 -3.93 29.87 8.30
CA GLN A 114 -5.39 29.89 8.14
C GLN A 114 -5.80 29.45 6.73
N LYS A 115 -7.06 28.98 6.57
CA LYS A 115 -7.59 28.46 5.30
C LYS A 115 -7.81 29.58 4.27
N GLY A 116 -6.72 30.03 3.65
CA GLY A 116 -6.72 30.99 2.56
C GLY A 116 -7.22 32.37 3.00
N TYR A 117 -6.38 33.09 3.74
CA TYR A 117 -6.46 34.55 3.81
C TYR A 117 -5.09 35.13 3.50
N ASN A 118 -5.09 36.22 2.75
CA ASN A 118 -3.86 36.93 2.39
C ASN A 118 -3.63 38.06 3.39
N TYR A 119 -2.37 38.39 3.64
CA TYR A 119 -1.97 39.66 4.23
C TYR A 119 -0.89 40.29 3.35
N GLY A 120 -0.65 41.59 3.50
CA GLY A 120 0.35 42.28 2.71
C GLY A 120 1.06 43.39 3.45
N PHE A 121 2.09 43.92 2.81
CA PHE A 121 2.78 45.12 3.21
C PHE A 121 2.71 46.15 2.08
N VAL A 122 2.54 47.42 2.45
CA VAL A 122 2.53 48.56 1.52
C VAL A 122 3.47 49.63 2.07
N GLU A 123 4.40 50.11 1.26
CA GLU A 123 5.38 51.12 1.62
C GLU A 123 5.23 52.34 0.71
N TYR A 124 5.11 53.53 1.31
CA TYR A 124 4.90 54.79 0.60
C TYR A 124 6.16 55.63 0.52
N ASP A 125 6.30 56.45 -0.52
CA ASP A 125 7.40 57.43 -0.62
C ASP A 125 7.26 58.56 0.43
N ASP A 126 6.03 58.94 0.79
CA ASP A 126 5.70 59.98 1.78
C ASP A 126 5.15 59.35 3.09
N PRO A 127 5.70 59.66 4.28
CA PRO A 127 5.10 59.26 5.55
C PRO A 127 3.65 59.74 5.73
N GLY A 128 3.33 60.93 5.23
CA GLY A 128 1.98 61.47 5.25
C GLY A 128 0.99 60.64 4.43
N ALA A 129 1.43 60.00 3.36
CA ALA A 129 0.60 59.11 2.54
C ALA A 129 0.24 57.84 3.29
N ALA A 130 1.19 57.27 4.04
CA ALA A 130 0.93 56.12 4.89
C ALA A 130 -0.03 56.45 6.04
N GLU A 131 0.09 57.63 6.66
CA GLU A 131 -0.80 58.09 7.72
C GLU A 131 -2.22 58.40 7.19
N ARG A 132 -2.34 59.03 6.00
CA ARG A 132 -3.62 59.19 5.28
C ARG A 132 -4.26 57.84 4.96
N ALA A 133 -3.50 56.89 4.43
CA ALA A 133 -3.97 55.55 4.09
C ALA A 133 -4.50 54.78 5.29
N MET A 134 -3.85 54.89 6.45
CA MET A 134 -4.33 54.29 7.70
C MET A 134 -5.66 54.90 8.17
N GLN A 135 -5.88 56.20 7.95
CA GLN A 135 -7.13 56.87 8.35
C GLN A 135 -8.29 56.61 7.38
N THR A 136 -8.04 56.35 6.10
CA THR A 136 -9.09 56.28 5.05
C THR A 136 -9.31 54.90 4.43
N LEU A 137 -8.36 53.97 4.53
CA LEU A 137 -8.45 52.62 3.94
C LEU A 137 -8.64 51.51 4.98
N ASN A 138 -8.44 51.79 6.27
CA ASN A 138 -8.68 50.84 7.35
C ASN A 138 -10.19 50.56 7.50
N GLY A 139 -10.57 49.27 7.51
CA GLY A 139 -11.97 48.83 7.47
C GLY A 139 -12.63 48.87 6.07
N ARG A 140 -11.90 49.27 5.01
CA ARG A 140 -12.46 49.31 3.65
C ARG A 140 -12.74 47.90 3.13
N ARG A 141 -13.92 47.68 2.55
CA ARG A 141 -14.24 46.43 1.84
C ARG A 141 -13.46 46.31 0.53
N VAL A 142 -12.82 45.17 0.33
CA VAL A 142 -12.15 44.76 -0.90
C VAL A 142 -12.61 43.33 -1.22
N HIS A 143 -13.29 43.16 -2.36
CA HIS A 143 -14.13 41.99 -2.65
C HIS A 143 -15.08 41.67 -1.49
N GLN A 144 -14.97 40.50 -0.85
CA GLN A 144 -15.88 40.06 0.22
C GLN A 144 -15.29 40.24 1.64
N SER A 145 -14.08 40.81 1.78
CA SER A 145 -13.40 40.98 3.07
C SER A 145 -13.12 42.46 3.41
N GLU A 146 -12.95 42.76 4.70
CA GLU A 146 -12.61 44.11 5.21
C GLU A 146 -11.14 44.17 5.59
N ILE A 147 -10.39 45.07 4.95
CA ILE A 147 -8.94 45.17 5.12
C ILE A 147 -8.60 45.94 6.40
N ARG A 148 -7.57 45.49 7.13
CA ARG A 148 -7.13 46.11 8.38
C ARG A 148 -5.71 46.65 8.24
N VAL A 149 -5.56 47.96 8.35
CA VAL A 149 -4.32 48.72 8.08
C VAL A 149 -3.68 49.16 9.39
N ASN A 150 -2.43 48.77 9.61
CA ASN A 150 -1.64 49.10 10.81
C ASN A 150 -0.22 49.52 10.42
N TRP A 151 0.54 50.16 11.32
CA TRP A 151 1.96 50.44 11.09
C TRP A 151 2.77 49.13 11.04
N ALA A 152 3.68 49.00 10.07
CA ALA A 152 4.61 47.88 10.00
C ALA A 152 5.90 48.22 10.77
N TYR A 153 6.26 47.35 11.73
CA TYR A 153 7.54 47.44 12.44
C TYR A 153 8.63 46.76 11.61
N GLN A 154 9.51 47.53 10.97
CA GLN A 154 10.77 47.01 10.44
C GLN A 154 11.78 46.78 11.58
N SER A 155 12.65 45.79 11.42
CA SER A 155 13.81 45.60 12.30
C SER A 155 14.93 46.56 11.92
N ASN A 156 15.35 47.42 12.84
CA ASN A 156 16.42 48.40 12.58
C ASN A 156 17.71 47.75 12.06
N THR A 157 18.13 48.17 10.87
CA THR A 157 19.44 47.87 10.29
C THR A 157 20.51 48.78 10.89
N THR A 158 20.82 48.57 12.17
CA THR A 158 22.09 49.02 12.76
C THR A 158 23.07 47.85 12.71
N SER A 159 24.33 48.11 12.37
CA SER A 159 25.36 47.07 12.26
C SER A 159 25.58 46.36 13.60
N LYS A 160 24.98 45.18 13.77
CA LYS A 160 25.24 44.31 14.91
C LYS A 160 26.68 43.81 14.87
N GLU A 161 27.35 43.88 16.01
CA GLU A 161 28.54 43.07 16.25
C GLU A 161 28.14 41.59 16.19
N ASP A 162 28.94 40.75 15.52
CA ASP A 162 28.63 39.34 15.37
C ASP A 162 28.97 38.56 16.65
N THR A 163 27.99 38.47 17.54
CA THR A 163 28.10 37.78 18.82
C THR A 163 28.11 36.25 18.69
N SER A 164 28.14 35.66 17.48
CA SER A 164 28.18 34.20 17.28
C SER A 164 29.41 33.53 17.93
N ASN A 165 30.55 34.22 17.95
CA ASN A 165 31.80 33.74 18.56
C ASN A 165 31.95 34.11 20.04
N HIS A 166 30.96 34.79 20.64
CA HIS A 166 31.00 35.18 22.06
C HIS A 166 30.43 34.08 22.98
N PHE A 167 30.71 34.20 24.28
CA PHE A 167 30.34 33.23 25.31
C PHE A 167 28.98 33.58 25.91
N HIS A 168 27.93 32.88 25.48
CA HIS A 168 26.54 33.15 25.88
C HIS A 168 26.14 32.39 27.15
N ILE A 169 25.58 33.13 28.12
CA ILE A 169 24.92 32.64 29.33
C ILE A 169 23.40 32.78 29.14
N PHE A 170 22.65 31.74 29.46
CA PHE A 170 21.21 31.79 29.65
C PHE A 170 20.91 32.21 31.09
N VAL A 171 20.05 33.21 31.25
CA VAL A 171 19.62 33.73 32.56
C VAL A 171 18.11 33.53 32.68
N GLY A 172 17.70 32.50 33.42
CA GLY A 172 16.33 32.15 33.71
C GLY A 172 15.78 32.77 34.99
N ASP A 173 14.47 32.60 35.18
CA ASP A 173 13.71 33.04 36.37
C ASP A 173 13.73 34.55 36.68
N LEU A 174 14.08 35.37 35.68
CA LEU A 174 14.04 36.84 35.77
C LEU A 174 12.67 37.35 36.26
N SER A 175 12.70 38.38 37.10
CA SER A 175 11.49 39.14 37.43
C SER A 175 10.95 39.91 36.22
N ASN A 176 9.64 40.18 36.23
CA ASN A 176 8.96 40.97 35.19
C ASN A 176 9.44 42.43 35.09
N GLU A 177 10.17 42.92 36.10
CA GLU A 177 10.78 44.25 36.12
C GLU A 177 12.18 44.32 35.51
N VAL A 178 12.84 43.17 35.28
CA VAL A 178 14.18 43.12 34.67
C VAL A 178 14.05 43.31 33.17
N ASN A 179 14.75 44.32 32.64
CA ASN A 179 14.89 44.60 31.22
C ASN A 179 16.34 44.34 30.74
N ASP A 180 16.57 44.49 29.45
CA ASP A 180 17.86 44.31 28.78
C ASP A 180 18.99 45.16 29.42
N GLU A 181 18.67 46.39 29.87
CA GLU A 181 19.62 47.29 30.54
C GLU A 181 20.01 46.83 31.95
N ILE A 182 19.03 46.45 32.78
CA ILE A 182 19.24 45.93 34.14
C ILE A 182 20.01 44.60 34.07
N LEU A 183 19.66 43.73 33.11
CA LEU A 183 20.38 42.48 32.87
C LEU A 183 21.83 42.73 32.42
N SER A 184 22.07 43.72 31.56
CA SER A 184 23.43 44.12 31.16
C SER A 184 24.25 44.62 32.35
N GLN A 185 23.70 45.54 33.14
CA GLN A 185 24.38 46.15 34.30
C GLN A 185 24.73 45.13 35.38
N ALA A 186 23.82 44.20 35.69
CA ALA A 186 24.06 43.15 36.69
C ALA A 186 25.22 42.22 36.31
N PHE A 187 25.46 42.00 35.01
CA PHE A 187 26.51 41.10 34.52
C PHE A 187 27.82 41.82 34.14
N ALA A 188 27.77 43.13 33.88
CA ALA A 188 28.95 43.95 33.57
C ALA A 188 29.99 44.02 34.72
N ALA A 189 29.60 43.72 35.97
CA ALA A 189 30.52 43.62 37.10
C ALA A 189 31.54 42.47 36.98
N PHE A 190 31.27 41.49 36.11
CA PHE A 190 32.12 40.30 35.93
C PHE A 190 33.06 40.41 34.73
N GLY A 191 32.79 41.32 33.78
CA GLY A 191 33.55 41.42 32.54
C GLY A 191 32.87 42.19 31.42
N SER A 192 33.46 42.13 30.21
CA SER A 192 32.97 42.88 29.04
C SER A 192 31.77 42.19 28.37
N VAL A 193 30.56 42.55 28.83
CA VAL A 193 29.29 42.18 28.19
C VAL A 193 29.15 42.85 26.82
N SER A 194 28.86 42.05 25.79
CA SER A 194 28.69 42.47 24.39
C SER A 194 27.23 42.57 23.94
N GLU A 195 26.37 41.67 24.42
CA GLU A 195 24.92 41.69 24.19
C GLU A 195 24.25 41.15 25.47
N ALA A 196 23.19 41.82 25.93
CA ALA A 196 22.35 41.34 27.01
C ALA A 196 20.89 41.63 26.63
N ARG A 197 20.01 40.63 26.76
CA ARG A 197 18.67 40.68 26.17
C ARG A 197 17.66 39.83 26.91
N VAL A 198 16.57 40.46 27.38
CA VAL A 198 15.41 39.77 27.94
C VAL A 198 14.47 39.35 26.80
N MET A 199 13.83 38.19 26.94
CA MET A 199 12.90 37.68 25.93
C MET A 199 11.46 38.07 26.27
N TRP A 200 10.78 38.70 25.32
CA TRP A 200 9.43 39.24 25.48
C TRP A 200 8.41 38.48 24.61
N ASP A 201 7.15 38.43 25.04
CA ASP A 201 6.04 37.95 24.22
C ASP A 201 5.44 39.10 23.39
N MET A 202 5.63 39.04 22.07
CA MET A 202 5.15 40.06 21.13
C MET A 202 3.61 40.15 21.03
N LYS A 203 2.85 39.19 21.57
CA LYS A 203 1.38 39.27 21.61
C LYS A 203 0.84 40.00 22.85
N THR A 204 1.59 40.03 23.95
CA THR A 204 1.11 40.56 25.25
C THR A 204 1.99 41.66 25.85
N GLY A 205 3.18 41.91 25.29
CA GLY A 205 4.14 42.90 25.77
C GLY A 205 4.81 42.55 27.10
N ARG A 206 4.66 41.29 27.59
CA ARG A 206 5.20 40.83 28.88
C ARG A 206 6.55 40.12 28.71
N SER A 207 7.39 40.22 29.74
CA SER A 207 8.62 39.43 29.82
C SER A 207 8.26 37.94 29.90
N ARG A 208 9.09 37.09 29.30
CA ARG A 208 8.96 35.62 29.36
C ARG A 208 9.71 35.02 30.54
N GLY A 209 10.28 35.85 31.43
CA GLY A 209 10.99 35.40 32.63
C GLY A 209 12.39 34.83 32.37
N TYR A 210 12.98 35.10 31.20
CA TYR A 210 14.36 34.71 30.89
C TYR A 210 15.01 35.65 29.86
N GLY A 211 16.34 35.62 29.82
CA GLY A 211 17.16 36.37 28.88
C GLY A 211 18.49 35.66 28.58
N PHE A 212 19.35 36.34 27.83
CA PHE A 212 20.70 35.90 27.50
C PHE A 212 21.71 37.02 27.72
N VAL A 213 22.94 36.67 28.07
CA VAL A 213 24.07 37.61 28.24
C VAL A 213 25.31 37.02 27.56
N ALA A 214 25.97 37.77 26.69
CA ALA A 214 27.12 37.33 25.91
C ALA A 214 28.39 38.10 26.32
N PHE A 215 29.39 37.42 26.86
CA PHE A 215 30.70 38.00 27.14
C PHE A 215 31.67 37.75 25.98
N ARG A 216 32.58 38.70 25.74
CA ARG A 216 33.66 38.51 24.75
C ARG A 216 34.64 37.43 25.18
N ASP A 217 34.96 37.41 26.47
CA ASP A 217 35.96 36.54 27.07
C ASP A 217 35.34 35.44 27.94
N ARG A 218 35.88 34.21 27.82
CA ARG A 218 35.37 33.03 28.53
C ARG A 218 35.52 33.09 30.07
N PRO A 219 36.66 33.56 30.64
CA PRO A 219 36.81 33.63 32.10
C PRO A 219 35.79 34.57 32.77
N ASP A 220 35.45 35.67 32.10
CA ASP A 220 34.43 36.62 32.54
C ASP A 220 33.05 35.94 32.63
N ALA A 221 32.69 35.14 31.63
CA ALA A 221 31.46 34.35 31.64
C ALA A 221 31.47 33.23 32.69
N GLU A 222 32.58 32.52 32.88
CA GLU A 222 32.71 31.49 33.93
C GLU A 222 32.59 32.09 35.34
N LYS A 223 33.18 33.27 35.55
CA LYS A 223 33.06 34.06 36.77
C LYS A 223 31.63 34.55 36.99
N ALA A 224 30.97 35.07 35.96
CA ALA A 224 29.58 35.50 36.04
C ALA A 224 28.64 34.33 36.37
N LEU A 225 28.77 33.20 35.66
CA LEU A 225 27.92 32.02 35.85
C LEU A 225 28.07 31.45 37.27
N SER A 226 29.30 31.35 37.78
CA SER A 226 29.57 30.87 39.15
C SER A 226 29.21 31.86 40.26
N SER A 227 29.02 33.15 39.95
CA SER A 227 28.70 34.19 40.94
C SER A 227 27.23 34.66 40.92
N MET A 228 26.48 34.37 39.86
CA MET A 228 25.11 34.87 39.64
C MET A 228 24.04 33.78 39.58
N ASP A 229 24.39 32.48 39.61
CA ASP A 229 23.38 31.42 39.73
C ASP A 229 22.80 31.39 41.15
N GLY A 230 21.49 31.59 41.28
CA GLY A 230 20.78 31.68 42.56
C GLY A 230 20.73 33.09 43.18
N GLU A 231 21.39 34.09 42.60
CA GLU A 231 21.40 35.46 43.13
C GLU A 231 20.13 36.26 42.78
N TRP A 232 19.81 37.26 43.61
CA TRP A 232 18.56 38.03 43.47
C TRP A 232 18.68 39.21 42.51
N LEU A 233 17.93 39.18 41.41
CA LEU A 233 17.85 40.28 40.43
C LEU A 233 16.40 40.77 40.30
N GLY A 234 16.12 41.89 40.97
CA GLY A 234 14.75 42.31 41.27
C GLY A 234 14.12 41.41 42.33
N SER A 235 12.82 41.18 42.25
CA SER A 235 12.04 40.40 43.22
C SER A 235 12.17 38.87 43.11
N ARG A 236 13.15 38.34 42.36
CA ARG A 236 13.39 36.89 42.21
C ARG A 236 14.88 36.54 42.19
N ALA A 237 15.20 35.35 42.72
CA ALA A 237 16.47 34.67 42.46
C ALA A 237 16.50 34.18 40.99
N ILE A 238 17.61 34.42 40.29
CA ILE A 238 17.80 34.03 38.88
C ILE A 238 18.53 32.71 38.76
N ARG A 239 18.45 32.07 37.58
CA ARG A 239 19.23 30.87 37.24
C ARG A 239 20.18 31.14 36.09
N CYS A 240 21.49 31.04 36.33
CA CYS A 240 22.52 31.24 35.32
C CYS A 240 23.06 29.90 34.84
N ASN A 241 23.06 29.65 33.53
CA ASN A 241 23.59 28.43 32.92
C ASN A 241 24.25 28.78 31.58
N TRP A 242 25.15 27.93 31.07
CA TRP A 242 25.65 28.10 29.71
C TRP A 242 24.50 28.02 28.70
N ALA A 243 24.40 29.00 27.80
CA ALA A 243 23.45 28.91 26.71
C ALA A 243 24.01 27.97 25.64
N ASN A 244 23.27 26.90 25.33
CA ASN A 244 23.59 26.05 24.18
C ASN A 244 23.51 26.90 22.91
N GLN A 245 24.66 27.25 22.33
CA GLN A 245 24.73 27.81 20.97
C GLN A 245 24.04 26.83 20.00
N LYS A 246 23.39 27.37 18.96
CA LYS A 246 22.64 26.56 17.99
C LYS A 246 23.56 25.55 17.28
N GLY A 247 23.47 24.29 17.70
CA GLY A 247 24.13 23.16 17.02
C GLY A 247 25.17 22.39 17.84
N GLN A 248 25.45 22.75 19.10
CA GLN A 248 26.33 21.93 19.96
C GLN A 248 25.58 21.14 21.08
N PRO A 249 26.03 19.91 21.40
CA PRO A 249 25.51 19.09 22.49
C PRO A 249 25.99 19.59 23.87
N SER A 250 25.38 19.08 24.94
CA SER A 250 25.64 19.56 26.31
C SER A 250 26.97 19.04 26.90
N ILE A 251 27.42 19.66 27.99
CA ILE A 251 28.67 19.27 28.71
C ILE A 251 28.63 17.80 29.16
N ALA A 252 27.48 17.28 29.58
CA ALA A 252 27.32 15.87 29.92
C ALA A 252 27.52 14.93 28.71
N GLN A 253 27.11 15.36 27.51
CA GLN A 253 27.42 14.66 26.26
C GLN A 253 28.90 14.74 25.91
N GLN A 254 29.55 15.91 26.10
CA GLN A 254 30.98 16.08 25.84
C GLN A 254 31.86 15.21 26.75
N GLN A 255 31.50 15.07 28.03
CA GLN A 255 32.20 14.17 28.96
C GLN A 255 32.05 12.69 28.55
N ALA A 256 30.86 12.28 28.10
CA ALA A 256 30.64 10.94 27.55
C ALA A 256 31.43 10.69 26.25
N MET A 257 31.63 11.72 25.41
CA MET A 257 32.44 11.62 24.19
C MET A 257 33.95 11.57 24.48
N GLN A 258 34.46 12.28 25.49
CA GLN A 258 35.87 12.18 25.89
C GLN A 258 36.23 10.78 26.41
N ALA A 259 35.30 10.10 27.09
CA ALA A 259 35.47 8.69 27.48
C ALA A 259 35.55 7.72 26.29
N MET A 260 35.21 8.17 25.06
CA MET A 260 35.26 7.37 23.82
C MET A 260 36.22 7.94 22.75
N GLY A 261 37.05 8.94 23.10
CA GLY A 261 38.35 9.15 22.46
C GLY A 261 38.40 9.69 21.02
N MET A 262 37.43 10.48 20.54
CA MET A 262 37.46 11.06 19.18
C MET A 262 37.28 12.59 19.15
N THR A 263 37.91 13.25 18.16
CA THR A 263 37.87 14.70 17.91
C THR A 263 37.33 15.04 16.51
N PRO A 264 36.73 16.24 16.28
CA PRO A 264 35.98 16.52 15.05
C PRO A 264 36.67 17.48 14.06
N THR A 265 36.46 17.26 12.76
CA THR A 265 36.61 18.25 11.68
C THR A 265 35.48 18.10 10.63
N THR A 266 35.38 19.06 9.71
CA THR A 266 34.16 19.38 8.93
C THR A 266 34.48 19.53 7.42
N PRO A 267 33.62 20.13 6.55
CA PRO A 267 32.37 19.55 6.04
C PRO A 267 32.24 19.63 4.50
N PHE A 268 31.53 18.71 3.84
CA PHE A 268 30.77 19.02 2.60
C PHE A 268 29.69 17.95 2.30
N GLY A 269 28.67 18.34 1.54
CA GLY A 269 27.37 17.67 1.53
C GLY A 269 27.27 16.30 0.84
N HIS A 270 26.35 15.48 1.35
CA HIS A 270 25.27 14.81 0.61
C HIS A 270 24.24 14.31 1.63
N HIS A 271 22.94 14.28 1.28
CA HIS A 271 21.90 13.77 2.18
C HIS A 271 21.80 12.24 2.15
N GLN A 272 22.71 11.59 2.87
CA GLN A 272 22.62 10.18 3.22
C GLN A 272 22.06 10.05 4.66
N PHE A 273 21.23 9.04 4.92
CA PHE A 273 20.71 8.80 6.27
C PHE A 273 21.86 8.44 7.23
N PRO A 274 22.08 9.19 8.33
CA PRO A 274 23.10 8.85 9.30
C PRO A 274 22.59 7.74 10.21
N ALA A 275 22.75 6.49 9.77
CA ALA A 275 22.71 5.36 10.68
C ALA A 275 23.92 5.45 11.61
N HIS A 276 23.71 5.97 12.83
CA HIS A 276 24.43 5.66 14.09
C HIS A 276 23.93 6.65 15.18
N GLY A 277 23.19 6.18 16.18
CA GLY A 277 22.66 7.07 17.22
C GLY A 277 21.50 6.57 18.10
N MET A 278 21.16 5.28 18.08
CA MET A 278 20.15 4.70 18.98
C MET A 278 20.64 3.38 19.58
N ALA A 279 20.09 3.01 20.72
CA ALA A 279 20.32 1.68 21.31
C ALA A 279 19.82 0.59 20.35
N SER A 280 20.52 -0.54 20.31
CA SER A 280 20.13 -1.66 19.45
C SER A 280 18.73 -2.16 19.80
N TYR A 281 18.05 -2.71 18.79
CA TYR A 281 16.70 -3.26 18.92
C TYR A 281 16.55 -4.19 20.13
N GLU A 282 17.50 -5.09 20.33
CA GLU A 282 17.58 -6.02 21.47
C GLU A 282 17.61 -5.30 22.83
N VAL A 283 18.35 -4.17 22.93
CA VAL A 283 18.46 -3.38 24.16
C VAL A 283 17.20 -2.57 24.45
N ILE A 284 16.43 -2.18 23.44
CA ILE A 284 15.10 -1.58 23.64
C ILE A 284 14.07 -2.66 23.99
N LEU A 285 14.06 -3.79 23.28
CA LEU A 285 13.17 -4.92 23.52
C LEU A 285 13.30 -5.42 24.97
N ALA A 286 14.53 -5.69 25.43
CA ALA A 286 14.80 -6.20 26.78
C ALA A 286 14.49 -5.24 27.95
N GLN A 287 14.07 -3.98 27.70
CA GLN A 287 13.78 -3.02 28.77
C GLN A 287 12.43 -3.22 29.47
N THR A 288 11.46 -3.90 28.84
CA THR A 288 10.14 -4.16 29.44
C THR A 288 9.64 -5.56 29.11
N PRO A 289 8.70 -6.14 29.89
CA PRO A 289 8.18 -7.47 29.60
C PRO A 289 7.39 -7.54 28.29
N ASN A 290 7.28 -8.75 27.72
CA ASN A 290 6.67 -9.07 26.41
C ASN A 290 5.20 -8.63 26.24
N TRP A 291 4.50 -8.25 27.31
CA TRP A 291 3.12 -7.73 27.26
C TRP A 291 3.07 -6.20 27.12
N GLN A 292 4.17 -5.48 27.31
CA GLN A 292 4.22 -4.04 27.18
C GLN A 292 4.34 -3.65 25.70
N THR A 293 3.31 -2.96 25.23
CA THR A 293 3.02 -2.66 23.82
C THR A 293 2.79 -1.17 23.57
N THR A 294 2.77 -0.35 24.63
CA THR A 294 2.55 1.09 24.54
C THR A 294 3.87 1.86 24.47
N VAL A 295 4.05 2.61 23.37
CA VAL A 295 5.11 3.59 23.16
C VAL A 295 4.66 4.97 23.66
N TYR A 296 5.51 5.66 24.41
CA TYR A 296 5.39 7.09 24.68
C TYR A 296 6.08 7.88 23.56
N VAL A 297 5.41 8.91 23.05
CA VAL A 297 5.89 9.75 21.94
C VAL A 297 5.84 11.22 22.37
N GLY A 298 6.95 11.73 22.89
CA GLY A 298 7.10 13.11 23.36
C GLY A 298 7.67 14.08 22.32
N ASN A 299 7.72 15.35 22.71
CA ASN A 299 8.21 16.51 21.92
C ASN A 299 7.33 16.90 20.71
N LEU A 300 6.05 16.55 20.74
CA LEU A 300 5.07 16.98 19.73
C LEU A 300 4.90 18.52 19.73
N THR A 301 4.36 19.10 18.66
CA THR A 301 3.90 20.50 18.67
C THR A 301 2.46 20.58 19.18
N PRO A 302 1.98 21.73 19.69
CA PRO A 302 0.59 21.91 20.09
C PRO A 302 -0.46 21.78 18.98
N TYR A 303 -0.01 21.64 17.73
CA TYR A 303 -0.85 21.43 16.54
C TYR A 303 -0.55 20.10 15.83
N THR A 304 0.31 19.25 16.39
CA THR A 304 0.49 17.86 15.92
C THR A 304 -0.78 17.07 16.23
N THR A 305 -1.41 16.56 15.18
CA THR A 305 -2.62 15.75 15.20
C THR A 305 -2.27 14.25 15.18
N PRO A 306 -3.25 13.35 15.45
CA PRO A 306 -3.05 11.92 15.24
C PRO A 306 -2.62 11.58 13.81
N ASN A 307 -3.13 12.29 12.81
CA ASN A 307 -2.83 12.06 11.39
C ASN A 307 -1.36 12.35 11.04
N ASP A 308 -0.67 13.20 11.80
CA ASP A 308 0.73 13.56 11.56
C ASP A 308 1.72 12.55 12.15
N VAL A 309 1.25 11.59 12.98
CA VAL A 309 2.12 10.69 13.76
C VAL A 309 1.68 9.23 13.65
N VAL A 310 0.38 8.91 13.77
CA VAL A 310 -0.10 7.51 13.74
C VAL A 310 0.34 6.77 12.46
N PRO A 311 0.24 7.35 11.24
CA PRO A 311 0.73 6.68 10.02
C PRO A 311 2.22 6.36 10.06
N LEU A 312 3.04 7.17 10.72
CA LEU A 312 4.48 6.93 10.85
C LEU A 312 4.78 5.71 11.74
N PHE A 313 3.93 5.45 12.74
CA PHE A 313 4.06 4.30 13.63
C PHE A 313 3.46 3.03 13.04
N GLN A 314 2.44 3.15 12.18
CA GLN A 314 1.87 2.00 11.45
C GLN A 314 2.88 1.27 10.55
N ASN A 315 3.99 1.93 10.18
CA ASN A 315 5.11 1.32 9.46
C ASN A 315 5.83 0.19 10.23
N PHE A 316 5.61 0.05 11.55
CA PHE A 316 6.26 -0.96 12.39
C PHE A 316 5.31 -2.05 12.91
N GLY A 317 4.03 -1.98 12.53
CA GLY A 317 2.96 -2.85 13.01
C GLY A 317 1.66 -2.08 13.26
N PHE A 318 0.56 -2.78 13.48
CA PHE A 318 -0.76 -2.18 13.65
C PHE A 318 -0.85 -1.34 14.94
N VAL A 319 -1.37 -0.12 14.82
CA VAL A 319 -1.66 0.75 15.96
C VAL A 319 -3.04 0.42 16.52
N VAL A 320 -3.06 -0.27 17.66
CA VAL A 320 -4.27 -0.73 18.38
C VAL A 320 -5.00 0.43 19.06
N GLU A 321 -4.26 1.37 19.64
CA GLU A 321 -4.81 2.55 20.31
C GLU A 321 -3.85 3.74 20.14
N SER A 322 -4.36 4.96 20.04
CA SER A 322 -3.53 6.16 20.22
C SER A 322 -4.24 7.24 21.02
N ARG A 323 -3.50 7.89 21.92
CA ARG A 323 -3.99 8.90 22.87
C ARG A 323 -3.09 10.13 22.86
N PHE A 324 -3.56 11.22 22.27
CA PHE A 324 -2.80 12.46 22.12
C PHE A 324 -3.11 13.46 23.22
N GLN A 325 -2.06 14.04 23.82
CA GLN A 325 -2.08 15.25 24.65
C GLN A 325 -1.13 16.26 24.00
N ALA A 326 -1.47 16.69 22.78
CA ALA A 326 -0.66 17.60 21.98
C ALA A 326 -0.48 18.98 22.66
N ASP A 327 -1.49 19.42 23.42
CA ASP A 327 -1.43 20.56 24.35
C ASP A 327 -0.28 20.45 25.36
N ARG A 328 0.11 19.22 25.73
CA ARG A 328 1.22 18.87 26.63
C ARG A 328 2.45 18.35 25.90
N GLY A 329 2.43 18.32 24.57
CA GLY A 329 3.55 17.93 23.71
C GLY A 329 3.86 16.43 23.69
N PHE A 330 2.89 15.54 23.98
CA PHE A 330 3.11 14.09 23.88
C PHE A 330 1.87 13.28 23.45
N ALA A 331 2.09 12.04 23.05
CA ALA A 331 1.08 11.02 22.85
C ALA A 331 1.52 9.67 23.44
N PHE A 332 0.57 8.76 23.58
CA PHE A 332 0.83 7.33 23.75
C PHE A 332 0.27 6.60 22.52
N ILE A 333 1.05 5.67 21.95
CA ILE A 333 0.68 4.86 20.79
C ILE A 333 0.89 3.40 21.19
N LYS A 334 -0.17 2.60 21.13
CA LYS A 334 -0.15 1.18 21.47
C LYS A 334 -0.07 0.36 20.19
N MET A 335 1.00 -0.41 20.06
CA MET A 335 1.21 -1.34 18.95
C MET A 335 0.52 -2.67 19.23
N GLU A 336 0.40 -3.52 18.22
CA GLU A 336 -0.13 -4.89 18.36
C GLU A 336 0.81 -5.83 19.11
N SER A 337 2.12 -5.66 18.94
CA SER A 337 3.17 -6.50 19.52
C SER A 337 4.24 -5.68 20.24
N HIS A 338 4.99 -6.35 21.11
CA HIS A 338 6.08 -5.76 21.88
C HIS A 338 7.28 -5.46 20.96
N GLU A 339 7.49 -6.33 19.98
CA GLU A 339 8.45 -6.24 18.90
C GLU A 339 8.20 -5.00 18.02
N ALA A 340 6.94 -4.77 17.60
CA ALA A 340 6.52 -3.58 16.87
C ALA A 340 6.77 -2.29 17.67
N ALA A 341 6.46 -2.30 18.97
CA ALA A 341 6.70 -1.17 19.86
C ALA A 341 8.21 -0.88 20.05
N ALA A 342 9.04 -1.92 20.18
CA ALA A 342 10.49 -1.79 20.26
C ALA A 342 11.10 -1.25 18.94
N MET A 343 10.68 -1.76 17.78
CA MET A 343 11.09 -1.23 16.48
C MET A 343 10.70 0.24 16.31
N ALA A 344 9.45 0.60 16.64
CA ALA A 344 8.97 1.98 16.58
C ALA A 344 9.79 2.92 17.49
N ILE A 345 10.18 2.48 18.69
CA ILE A 345 11.09 3.24 19.55
C ILE A 345 12.47 3.39 18.89
N CYS A 346 13.04 2.32 18.34
CA CYS A 346 14.35 2.29 17.69
C CYS A 346 14.44 3.04 16.35
N GLN A 347 13.33 3.43 15.74
CA GLN A 347 13.34 4.13 14.44
C GLN A 347 12.67 5.52 14.50
N MET A 348 11.66 5.73 15.34
CA MET A 348 10.97 7.03 15.45
C MET A 348 11.60 7.98 16.46
N ASN A 349 12.40 7.52 17.43
CA ASN A 349 13.09 8.42 18.35
C ASN A 349 14.14 9.26 17.59
N GLY A 350 13.94 10.58 17.56
CA GLY A 350 14.73 11.52 16.76
C GLY A 350 14.13 11.87 15.39
N TYR A 351 13.11 11.15 14.92
CA TYR A 351 12.44 11.44 13.64
C TYR A 351 11.71 12.79 13.69
N ASN A 352 11.83 13.62 12.65
CA ASN A 352 11.25 14.97 12.65
C ASN A 352 9.77 14.99 12.22
N VAL A 353 8.87 15.36 13.14
CA VAL A 353 7.46 15.68 12.85
C VAL A 353 7.20 17.15 13.16
N ASN A 354 6.55 17.87 12.26
CA ASN A 354 6.21 19.30 12.42
C ASN A 354 7.41 20.18 12.88
N GLY A 355 8.62 19.85 12.39
CA GLY A 355 9.86 20.56 12.73
C GLY A 355 10.43 20.25 14.11
N ARG A 356 10.01 19.16 14.77
CA ARG A 356 10.57 18.67 16.03
C ARG A 356 10.97 17.19 15.96
N PRO A 357 12.13 16.80 16.49
CA PRO A 357 12.48 15.39 16.63
C PRO A 357 11.63 14.77 17.73
N LEU A 358 10.90 13.70 17.42
CA LEU A 358 10.14 12.92 18.40
C LEU A 358 11.07 12.36 19.48
N LYS A 359 10.54 12.18 20.70
CA LYS A 359 11.20 11.41 21.76
C LYS A 359 10.39 10.15 22.04
N CYS A 360 10.87 9.01 21.56
CA CYS A 360 10.15 7.74 21.69
C CYS A 360 10.81 6.87 22.77
N SER A 361 9.98 6.31 23.64
CA SER A 361 10.41 5.40 24.71
C SER A 361 9.26 4.49 25.10
N TRP A 362 9.52 3.50 25.95
CA TRP A 362 8.44 2.73 26.57
C TRP A 362 7.48 3.64 27.34
N GLY A 363 6.18 3.40 27.17
CA GLY A 363 5.12 3.97 27.98
C GLY A 363 5.02 3.28 29.35
N LYS A 364 3.98 3.64 30.11
CA LYS A 364 3.69 3.04 31.43
C LYS A 364 2.27 2.47 31.44
N ASP A 365 2.13 1.25 30.94
CA ASP A 365 0.89 0.48 31.09
C ASP A 365 0.85 -0.17 32.49
N LYS A 366 -0.36 -0.47 32.98
CA LYS A 366 -0.52 -1.27 34.21
C LYS A 366 -0.26 -2.74 33.88
N THR A 367 0.40 -3.45 34.81
CA THR A 367 0.54 -4.90 34.76
C THR A 367 -0.82 -5.59 34.60
N PRO A 368 -1.01 -6.50 33.64
CA PRO A 368 -2.18 -7.37 33.61
C PRO A 368 -2.20 -8.24 34.88
N ASN A 369 -3.20 -8.08 35.74
CA ASN A 369 -3.37 -8.98 36.88
C ASN A 369 -3.75 -10.37 36.39
N ALA A 370 -2.96 -11.38 36.76
CA ALA A 370 -3.36 -12.77 36.66
C ALA A 370 -4.48 -13.06 37.68
N ALA A 371 -5.43 -13.92 37.29
CA ALA A 371 -6.71 -14.17 37.94
C ALA A 371 -7.69 -12.97 37.94
N GLY A 372 -8.92 -13.22 37.47
CA GLY A 372 -9.99 -12.22 37.46
C GLY A 372 -10.60 -12.06 38.85
N GLY A 373 -10.69 -10.82 39.32
CA GLY A 373 -11.36 -10.45 40.57
C GLY A 373 -11.86 -9.00 40.51
N PHE A 374 -13.06 -8.76 41.05
CA PHE A 374 -13.58 -7.42 41.29
C PHE A 374 -12.98 -6.84 42.58
N ASP A 375 -12.61 -5.56 42.59
CA ASP A 375 -12.42 -4.79 43.82
C ASP A 375 -13.17 -3.44 43.69
N PRO A 376 -14.29 -3.23 44.43
CA PRO A 376 -15.20 -2.10 44.21
C PRO A 376 -14.97 -0.95 45.20
N ALA A 377 -13.88 -0.18 45.07
CA ALA A 377 -13.65 1.00 45.93
C ALA A 377 -12.99 2.22 45.26
N GLN A 378 -13.50 3.40 45.65
CA GLN A 378 -12.94 4.75 45.53
C GLN A 378 -13.05 5.52 44.19
N GLN A 379 -14.13 6.31 44.10
CA GLN A 379 -14.02 7.73 43.79
C GLN A 379 -13.81 8.51 45.10
N GLY A 380 -13.07 9.63 45.10
CA GLY A 380 -13.17 10.65 46.16
C GLY A 380 -11.87 11.21 46.76
N TYR A 381 -11.95 12.48 47.17
CA TYR A 381 -11.02 13.21 48.05
C TYR A 381 -11.63 13.25 49.47
N SER A 382 -10.94 13.52 50.60
CA SER A 382 -9.53 13.75 51.00
C SER A 382 -9.55 13.88 52.56
N PRO A 383 -8.54 14.36 53.33
CA PRO A 383 -7.15 14.76 53.04
C PRO A 383 -6.08 14.19 54.02
N GLN A 384 -4.84 14.68 53.89
CA GLN A 384 -3.75 14.80 54.90
C GLN A 384 -3.51 13.71 55.99
N SER A 385 -2.32 13.11 55.87
CA SER A 385 -1.30 12.87 56.91
C SER A 385 -1.38 11.71 57.94
N ALA A 386 -0.22 11.03 58.03
CA ALA A 386 0.43 10.44 59.22
C ALA A 386 0.09 9.01 59.71
N THR A 387 1.10 8.13 59.54
CA THR A 387 1.58 7.06 60.46
C THR A 387 0.68 5.90 60.92
N ALA A 388 1.15 4.68 60.62
CA ALA A 388 0.81 3.39 61.24
C ALA A 388 1.54 3.22 62.62
N PRO A 389 1.54 2.07 63.35
CA PRO A 389 0.99 0.73 63.02
C PRO A 389 0.28 -0.05 64.17
N GLY A 390 -0.25 -1.26 63.89
CA GLY A 390 -0.45 -2.29 64.94
C GLY A 390 -1.51 -3.40 64.74
N ALA A 391 -1.03 -4.62 64.44
CA ALA A 391 -1.53 -5.95 64.88
C ALA A 391 -2.97 -6.51 64.60
N TYR A 392 -2.97 -7.84 64.42
CA TYR A 392 -4.01 -8.88 64.37
C TYR A 392 -4.85 -9.06 65.68
N PRO A 393 -5.85 -10.00 65.79
CA PRO A 393 -6.81 -10.57 64.81
C PRO A 393 -8.27 -10.80 65.32
N GLY A 394 -9.24 -10.98 64.38
CA GLY A 394 -10.17 -12.14 64.39
C GLY A 394 -11.52 -12.16 65.15
N THR A 395 -12.61 -12.42 64.39
CA THR A 395 -13.92 -13.05 64.80
C THR A 395 -14.89 -12.27 65.74
N PRO A 396 -16.17 -12.67 65.89
CA PRO A 396 -17.18 -13.15 64.91
C PRO A 396 -18.55 -12.39 64.98
N THR A 397 -19.59 -12.93 64.31
CA THR A 397 -20.95 -12.35 64.10
C THR A 397 -21.90 -12.32 65.31
N ALA A 398 -22.79 -11.30 65.35
CA ALA A 398 -24.04 -11.23 66.15
C ALA A 398 -25.14 -10.45 65.38
N TYR A 399 -26.37 -10.28 65.93
CA TYR A 399 -27.61 -10.23 65.12
C TYR A 399 -28.76 -9.33 65.67
N PHE A 400 -29.64 -8.83 64.76
CA PHE A 400 -30.91 -8.06 64.97
C PHE A 400 -30.83 -6.68 65.67
N PRO A 401 -31.91 -5.82 65.70
CA PRO A 401 -33.33 -5.93 65.24
C PRO A 401 -33.73 -4.85 64.18
N GLN A 402 -34.99 -4.54 63.77
CA GLN A 402 -36.28 -5.25 63.50
C GLN A 402 -37.32 -4.23 62.89
N TYR A 403 -38.50 -4.68 62.42
CA TYR A 403 -39.66 -3.95 61.82
C TYR A 403 -39.50 -3.48 60.35
N GLY A 404 -40.43 -3.68 59.40
CA GLY A 404 -41.75 -4.36 59.37
C GLY A 404 -42.89 -3.45 58.86
N ALA A 405 -43.84 -3.82 57.99
CA ALA A 405 -44.12 -5.03 57.19
C ALA A 405 -45.10 -4.61 56.01
N GLN A 406 -45.98 -5.37 55.31
CA GLN A 406 -46.49 -6.76 55.41
C GLN A 406 -47.29 -7.21 54.12
N TYR A 407 -46.89 -8.30 53.44
CA TYR A 407 -47.75 -9.31 52.74
C TYR A 407 -48.59 -8.89 51.48
N SER A 408 -49.12 -9.76 50.59
CA SER A 408 -48.87 -11.16 50.12
C SER A 408 -49.86 -11.50 48.95
N GLY A 409 -49.74 -12.52 48.09
CA GLY A 409 -48.69 -13.53 47.82
C GLY A 409 -49.25 -14.90 47.30
N GLN A 410 -48.47 -15.60 46.45
CA GLN A 410 -48.57 -17.05 46.06
C GLN A 410 -49.68 -17.53 45.06
N PRO A 411 -49.56 -18.74 44.43
CA PRO A 411 -50.07 -19.03 43.06
C PRO A 411 -50.92 -20.33 42.88
N GLY A 412 -51.19 -20.75 41.63
CA GLY A 412 -51.83 -22.05 41.27
C GLY A 412 -51.73 -22.41 39.77
N ASN A 413 -52.00 -23.68 39.39
CA ASN A 413 -51.80 -24.25 38.03
C ASN A 413 -52.92 -25.25 37.61
N TYR A 414 -52.91 -25.70 36.34
CA TYR A 414 -53.66 -26.80 35.68
C TYR A 414 -55.10 -26.59 35.16
N GLY A 415 -55.37 -27.06 33.93
CA GLY A 415 -56.72 -27.40 33.42
C GLY A 415 -56.96 -27.18 31.91
N GLY A 416 -57.49 -28.19 31.21
CA GLY A 416 -58.16 -28.10 29.88
C GLY A 416 -59.50 -28.85 29.92
N PRO A 417 -60.14 -29.29 28.79
CA PRO A 417 -59.77 -29.18 27.37
C PRO A 417 -60.95 -28.87 26.38
N ALA A 418 -60.68 -28.97 25.06
CA ALA A 418 -61.56 -29.43 23.96
C ALA A 418 -62.75 -28.59 23.38
N ALA A 419 -62.59 -28.28 22.08
CA ALA A 419 -63.54 -28.42 20.96
C ALA A 419 -64.95 -27.78 20.93
N GLN A 420 -65.23 -27.02 19.85
CA GLN A 420 -66.38 -27.24 18.94
C GLN A 420 -66.29 -26.41 17.63
N SER A 421 -67.01 -26.86 16.59
CA SER A 421 -67.36 -26.11 15.36
C SER A 421 -68.87 -26.25 15.14
N PRO A 422 -69.52 -25.38 14.34
CA PRO A 422 -69.98 -25.86 13.03
C PRO A 422 -70.18 -24.82 11.90
N ALA A 423 -70.13 -25.30 10.65
CA ALA A 423 -70.95 -25.00 9.46
C ALA A 423 -71.26 -23.54 8.99
N GLY A 424 -71.66 -23.41 7.71
CA GLY A 424 -72.17 -22.15 7.14
C GLY A 424 -72.97 -22.31 5.84
N TYR A 425 -73.78 -21.29 5.52
CA TYR A 425 -74.53 -21.02 4.27
C TYR A 425 -74.82 -19.49 4.21
N GLY A 426 -75.18 -18.86 3.09
CA GLY A 426 -75.48 -19.39 1.75
C GLY A 426 -75.55 -18.29 0.65
N ALA A 427 -76.59 -18.33 -0.19
CA ALA A 427 -76.72 -17.58 -1.45
C ALA A 427 -77.64 -16.33 -1.40
N GLN A 428 -77.26 -15.26 -2.14
CA GLN A 428 -77.98 -14.46 -3.19
C GLN A 428 -79.54 -14.27 -3.15
N PRO A 429 -80.17 -13.24 -3.79
CA PRO A 429 -79.67 -12.17 -4.70
C PRO A 429 -80.29 -10.75 -4.49
N MET A 430 -80.20 -9.88 -5.52
CA MET A 430 -80.98 -8.63 -5.83
C MET A 430 -80.42 -7.27 -5.32
N ALA A 431 -80.78 -6.12 -5.93
CA ALA A 431 -80.43 -5.59 -7.28
C ALA A 431 -81.18 -4.26 -7.57
N TYR A 432 -80.50 -3.25 -8.18
CA TYR A 432 -80.99 -2.17 -9.09
C TYR A 432 -79.88 -1.08 -9.20
N GLY A 433 -79.59 -0.42 -10.33
CA GLY A 433 -80.08 -0.59 -11.70
C GLY A 433 -79.20 0.16 -12.74
N GLY A 434 -79.39 -0.11 -14.04
CA GLY A 434 -78.73 0.55 -15.18
C GLY A 434 -79.51 1.78 -15.70
N PRO A 435 -79.60 2.07 -17.03
CA PRO A 435 -79.22 1.31 -18.26
C PRO A 435 -77.98 1.97 -18.96
N GLN A 436 -77.52 1.80 -20.22
CA GLN A 436 -77.54 0.88 -21.41
C GLN A 436 -76.46 1.46 -22.38
N SER A 437 -75.96 0.89 -23.49
CA SER A 437 -75.93 -0.41 -24.22
C SER A 437 -74.69 -0.33 -25.19
N ALA A 438 -74.26 -1.24 -26.08
CA ALA A 438 -74.66 -2.56 -26.60
C ALA A 438 -73.33 -3.33 -26.99
N GLY A 439 -73.24 -4.51 -27.61
CA GLY A 439 -74.22 -5.45 -28.18
C GLY A 439 -74.28 -5.45 -29.73
N GLY A 440 -73.73 -6.40 -30.49
CA GLY A 440 -72.81 -7.50 -30.13
C GLY A 440 -72.76 -8.68 -31.14
N TYR A 441 -71.70 -9.49 -31.06
CA TYR A 441 -71.50 -10.86 -31.62
C TYR A 441 -71.24 -11.11 -33.13
N GLY A 442 -70.41 -12.13 -33.39
CA GLY A 442 -70.21 -12.79 -34.69
C GLY A 442 -69.04 -13.81 -34.68
N ARG A 443 -69.23 -15.02 -35.24
CA ARG A 443 -68.19 -16.08 -35.39
C ARG A 443 -68.48 -16.91 -36.65
N GLY A 444 -67.49 -17.22 -37.50
CA GLY A 444 -67.69 -17.91 -38.79
C GLY A 444 -66.41 -18.45 -39.43
N GLN A 445 -66.53 -19.22 -40.53
CA GLN A 445 -65.44 -19.95 -41.22
C GLN A 445 -65.20 -19.48 -42.68
N GLN A 446 -64.17 -20.04 -43.34
CA GLN A 446 -63.70 -19.87 -44.74
C GLN A 446 -64.70 -20.44 -45.80
N PRO A 447 -64.47 -20.45 -47.16
CA PRO A 447 -63.40 -19.91 -48.05
C PRO A 447 -64.03 -18.99 -49.16
N PRO A 448 -63.79 -19.02 -50.51
CA PRO A 448 -62.64 -19.39 -51.40
C PRO A 448 -62.30 -18.40 -52.58
N SER A 449 -61.22 -18.68 -53.32
CA SER A 449 -60.93 -18.33 -54.76
C SER A 449 -60.80 -16.85 -55.23
N GLY A 450 -60.04 -16.47 -56.29
CA GLY A 450 -58.94 -17.16 -57.00
C GLY A 450 -58.98 -17.14 -58.56
N GLN A 451 -58.08 -16.39 -59.24
CA GLN A 451 -57.70 -16.45 -60.69
C GLN A 451 -56.30 -15.76 -60.86
N TRP A 452 -55.27 -16.27 -61.57
CA TRP A 452 -55.04 -16.51 -63.03
C TRP A 452 -54.84 -15.19 -63.85
N GLN A 453 -53.87 -14.99 -64.78
CA GLN A 453 -52.79 -15.83 -65.36
C GLN A 453 -51.59 -14.97 -65.94
N GLN A 454 -50.62 -15.61 -66.62
CA GLN A 454 -49.25 -15.20 -67.00
C GLN A 454 -49.07 -14.38 -68.30
N GLY A 455 -47.88 -13.76 -68.49
CA GLY A 455 -47.23 -13.55 -69.82
C GLY A 455 -46.29 -12.32 -69.95
N PRO A 456 -45.34 -12.28 -70.91
CA PRO A 456 -44.17 -13.19 -70.99
C PRO A 456 -42.79 -12.55 -71.33
N GLN A 457 -41.71 -13.24 -70.92
CA GLN A 457 -40.38 -13.40 -71.59
C GLN A 457 -39.44 -12.22 -72.00
N GLY A 458 -38.20 -12.27 -71.45
CA GLY A 458 -36.94 -11.86 -72.13
C GLY A 458 -36.52 -10.38 -72.05
N GLN A 459 -35.24 -10.00 -71.99
CA GLN A 459 -33.96 -10.72 -71.81
C GLN A 459 -32.98 -9.84 -71.02
N ALA A 460 -32.21 -10.39 -70.07
CA ALA A 460 -30.96 -9.79 -69.59
C ALA A 460 -30.09 -10.83 -68.83
N PHE A 461 -28.82 -10.98 -69.24
CA PHE A 461 -27.76 -11.52 -68.37
C PHE A 461 -26.99 -10.33 -67.79
N ASN A 462 -26.83 -10.25 -66.46
CA ASN A 462 -25.57 -10.57 -65.77
C ASN A 462 -25.58 -10.11 -64.29
N ASN A 463 -24.68 -10.69 -63.48
CA ASN A 463 -24.23 -10.25 -62.14
C ASN A 463 -25.27 -10.09 -61.00
N GLY A 464 -25.19 -11.02 -60.05
CA GLY A 464 -24.62 -10.65 -58.74
C GLY A 464 -25.53 -10.64 -57.52
N TYR A 465 -25.21 -11.53 -56.56
CA TYR A 465 -25.67 -11.58 -55.16
C TYR A 465 -27.17 -11.85 -54.88
N GLY A 466 -27.40 -12.71 -53.89
CA GLY A 466 -28.73 -13.09 -53.38
C GLY A 466 -28.86 -14.60 -53.16
N GLY A 467 -28.30 -15.14 -52.06
CA GLY A 467 -28.33 -16.59 -51.85
C GLY A 467 -27.84 -17.15 -50.49
N TYR A 468 -27.15 -16.38 -49.65
CA TYR A 468 -26.69 -16.86 -48.33
C TYR A 468 -26.74 -15.75 -47.27
N GLN A 469 -27.81 -15.69 -46.48
CA GLN A 469 -27.83 -15.05 -45.14
C GLN A 469 -29.17 -15.30 -44.42
N VAL A 470 -29.18 -16.27 -43.50
CA VAL A 470 -30.13 -16.33 -42.37
C VAL A 470 -29.37 -16.77 -41.11
N GLU A 471 -28.60 -17.85 -41.19
CA GLU A 471 -27.84 -18.40 -40.04
C GLU A 471 -26.68 -17.48 -39.59
N HIS A 472 -26.01 -16.80 -40.52
CA HIS A 472 -24.88 -15.91 -40.20
C HIS A 472 -25.24 -14.66 -39.36
N ILE A 473 -26.52 -14.27 -39.30
CA ILE A 473 -26.96 -13.04 -38.60
C ILE A 473 -27.21 -13.30 -37.10
N LEU A 474 -27.37 -14.56 -36.68
CA LEU A 474 -27.54 -14.91 -35.26
C LEU A 474 -26.21 -14.99 -34.48
N ALA A 475 -25.07 -14.91 -35.16
CA ALA A 475 -23.74 -14.96 -34.53
C ALA A 475 -23.25 -13.59 -34.00
N GLU A 476 -23.89 -12.49 -34.38
CA GLU A 476 -23.25 -11.16 -34.34
C GLU A 476 -23.35 -10.41 -32.99
N LEU A 477 -24.06 -10.95 -31.98
CA LEU A 477 -24.16 -10.37 -30.63
C LEU A 477 -24.08 -11.40 -29.49
N ALA A 478 -23.08 -12.28 -29.52
CA ALA A 478 -22.62 -12.97 -28.32
C ALA A 478 -21.84 -11.99 -27.41
N ASN A 479 -22.54 -11.10 -26.72
CA ASN A 479 -21.90 -10.10 -25.85
C ASN A 479 -21.07 -10.75 -24.73
N MET A 480 -19.76 -10.46 -24.74
CA MET A 480 -18.82 -10.74 -23.67
C MET A 480 -19.43 -10.45 -22.29
N LYS A 481 -19.33 -11.41 -21.37
CA LYS A 481 -19.81 -11.28 -20.00
C LYS A 481 -18.68 -10.80 -19.10
N TYR A 482 -18.95 -9.82 -18.25
CA TYR A 482 -17.97 -9.27 -17.31
C TYR A 482 -18.33 -9.60 -15.86
N LEU A 483 -17.39 -10.20 -15.13
CA LEU A 483 -17.49 -10.45 -13.69
C LEU A 483 -16.43 -9.59 -13.00
N LEU A 484 -16.85 -8.45 -12.46
CA LEU A 484 -16.00 -7.60 -11.64
C LEU A 484 -15.89 -8.17 -10.23
N VAL A 485 -14.67 -8.27 -9.71
CA VAL A 485 -14.37 -8.47 -8.30
C VAL A 485 -13.71 -7.19 -7.78
N SER A 486 -14.32 -6.57 -6.77
CA SER A 486 -13.82 -5.36 -6.12
C SER A 486 -13.65 -5.60 -4.61
N GLY A 487 -12.95 -4.73 -3.88
CA GLY A 487 -12.86 -4.82 -2.42
C GLY A 487 -12.78 -3.46 -1.72
N GLY A 488 -13.09 -3.40 -0.43
CA GLY A 488 -13.31 -2.10 0.25
C GLY A 488 -13.05 -2.01 1.76
N VAL A 489 -12.38 -2.98 2.38
CA VAL A 489 -12.01 -2.92 3.82
C VAL A 489 -10.49 -2.91 4.04
N ILE A 490 -9.77 -3.83 3.41
CA ILE A 490 -8.31 -3.96 3.45
C ILE A 490 -7.81 -4.49 2.11
N SER A 491 -6.53 -4.23 1.78
CA SER A 491 -5.82 -5.07 0.80
C SER A 491 -5.60 -6.49 1.37
N GLY A 492 -5.24 -7.46 0.54
CA GLY A 492 -5.06 -8.85 0.99
C GLY A 492 -6.34 -9.59 1.43
N VAL A 493 -7.54 -9.01 1.24
CA VAL A 493 -8.83 -9.62 1.62
C VAL A 493 -9.22 -10.87 0.81
N GLY A 494 -8.36 -11.36 -0.10
CA GLY A 494 -8.59 -12.55 -0.91
C GLY A 494 -9.33 -12.32 -2.24
N LYS A 495 -9.30 -11.09 -2.79
CA LYS A 495 -9.95 -10.73 -4.07
C LYS A 495 -9.55 -11.70 -5.21
N GLY A 496 -8.26 -11.89 -5.45
CA GLY A 496 -7.73 -12.81 -6.46
C GLY A 496 -8.22 -14.26 -6.30
N ILE A 497 -8.42 -14.73 -5.05
CA ILE A 497 -8.97 -16.07 -4.76
C ILE A 497 -10.45 -16.15 -5.14
N ILE A 498 -11.27 -15.13 -4.83
CA ILE A 498 -12.69 -15.08 -5.22
C ILE A 498 -12.85 -14.98 -6.74
N ALA A 499 -12.04 -14.15 -7.39
CA ALA A 499 -12.00 -14.01 -8.83
C ALA A 499 -11.61 -15.33 -9.52
N SER A 500 -10.52 -15.96 -9.08
CA SER A 500 -10.03 -17.24 -9.61
C SER A 500 -11.02 -18.38 -9.37
N SER A 501 -11.64 -18.45 -8.20
CA SER A 501 -12.64 -19.46 -7.86
C SER A 501 -13.93 -19.28 -8.67
N SER A 502 -14.37 -18.03 -8.88
CA SER A 502 -15.53 -17.73 -9.74
C SER A 502 -15.27 -18.15 -11.18
N GLY A 503 -14.08 -17.85 -11.71
CA GLY A 503 -13.66 -18.28 -13.04
C GLY A 503 -13.60 -19.80 -13.18
N LEU A 504 -13.11 -20.53 -12.17
CA LEU A 504 -13.08 -21.99 -12.19
C LEU A 504 -14.48 -22.59 -12.22
N LEU A 505 -15.43 -22.05 -11.44
CA LEU A 505 -16.83 -22.52 -11.44
C LEU A 505 -17.56 -22.22 -12.76
N LEU A 506 -17.11 -21.21 -13.50
CA LEU A 506 -17.59 -20.93 -14.86
C LEU A 506 -16.94 -21.86 -15.90
N LYS A 507 -15.62 -22.12 -15.80
CA LYS A 507 -14.94 -23.09 -16.67
C LYS A 507 -15.43 -24.52 -16.46
N SER A 508 -15.74 -24.90 -15.22
CA SER A 508 -16.39 -26.18 -14.90
C SER A 508 -17.87 -26.25 -15.29
N SER A 509 -18.50 -25.11 -15.59
CA SER A 509 -19.81 -25.06 -16.27
C SER A 509 -19.70 -25.14 -17.80
N GLY A 510 -18.48 -25.19 -18.36
CA GLY A 510 -18.19 -25.32 -19.79
C GLY A 510 -17.84 -24.01 -20.51
N TYR A 511 -17.83 -22.86 -19.83
CA TYR A 511 -17.52 -21.56 -20.46
C TYR A 511 -16.00 -21.36 -20.64
N ARG A 512 -15.59 -20.67 -21.72
CA ARG A 512 -14.22 -20.16 -21.88
C ARG A 512 -14.08 -18.89 -21.04
N VAL A 513 -13.02 -18.80 -20.25
CA VAL A 513 -12.84 -17.74 -19.24
C VAL A 513 -11.45 -17.12 -19.35
N THR A 514 -11.40 -15.79 -19.45
CA THR A 514 -10.17 -14.99 -19.27
C THR A 514 -10.23 -14.15 -18.00
N SER A 515 -9.11 -13.58 -17.58
CA SER A 515 -9.00 -12.71 -16.40
C SER A 515 -8.13 -11.49 -16.68
N ILE A 516 -8.57 -10.32 -16.21
CA ILE A 516 -7.84 -9.05 -16.26
C ILE A 516 -7.65 -8.55 -14.82
N LYS A 517 -6.39 -8.27 -14.44
CA LYS A 517 -6.03 -7.64 -13.16
C LYS A 517 -5.77 -6.15 -13.39
N ILE A 518 -6.47 -5.31 -12.63
CA ILE A 518 -6.29 -3.86 -12.61
C ILE A 518 -5.53 -3.49 -11.34
N ASP A 519 -4.33 -2.96 -11.49
CA ASP A 519 -3.48 -2.51 -10.40
C ASP A 519 -3.42 -0.98 -10.36
N PRO A 520 -3.90 -0.34 -9.27
CA PRO A 520 -3.95 1.11 -9.20
C PRO A 520 -2.56 1.78 -9.02
N TYR A 521 -1.49 1.00 -8.79
CA TYR A 521 -0.14 1.54 -8.61
C TYR A 521 0.43 2.23 -9.87
N LEU A 522 1.42 3.11 -9.67
CA LEU A 522 2.04 3.91 -10.74
C LEU A 522 3.11 3.18 -11.57
N GLY A 523 3.64 2.05 -11.10
CA GLY A 523 4.55 1.20 -11.88
C GLY A 523 3.94 0.74 -13.20
N VAL A 524 4.74 0.62 -14.27
CA VAL A 524 4.27 0.13 -15.59
C VAL A 524 4.17 -1.40 -15.63
N ASP A 525 5.00 -2.04 -14.81
CA ASP A 525 5.19 -3.48 -14.63
C ASP A 525 5.61 -3.71 -13.15
N ALA A 526 5.74 -4.98 -12.75
CA ALA A 526 6.22 -5.35 -11.42
C ALA A 526 7.72 -5.68 -11.37
N GLY A 527 8.43 -5.63 -12.51
CA GLY A 527 9.79 -6.17 -12.65
C GLY A 527 10.85 -5.45 -11.80
N LEU A 528 10.63 -4.15 -11.56
CA LEU A 528 11.53 -3.31 -10.75
C LEU A 528 11.13 -3.20 -9.26
N MET A 529 10.07 -3.90 -8.82
CA MET A 529 9.64 -3.88 -7.42
C MET A 529 10.51 -4.78 -6.54
N SER A 530 10.71 -4.39 -5.28
CA SER A 530 11.38 -5.26 -4.30
C SER A 530 10.47 -6.42 -3.91
N PRO A 531 10.94 -7.68 -3.90
CA PRO A 531 10.17 -8.81 -3.39
C PRO A 531 9.77 -8.67 -1.91
N LEU A 532 10.43 -7.78 -1.16
CA LEU A 532 10.12 -7.45 0.23
C LEU A 532 8.98 -6.40 0.38
N GLU A 533 8.57 -5.74 -0.71
CA GLU A 533 7.55 -4.68 -0.68
C GLU A 533 6.21 -5.12 -1.30
N HIS A 534 6.26 -5.84 -2.42
CA HIS A 534 5.06 -6.26 -3.19
C HIS A 534 4.95 -7.80 -3.38
N GLY A 535 5.81 -8.56 -2.70
CA GLY A 535 5.93 -10.01 -2.90
C GLY A 535 6.59 -10.38 -4.23
N GLU A 536 6.49 -11.65 -4.61
CA GLU A 536 7.13 -12.18 -5.81
C GLU A 536 6.55 -11.60 -7.13
N CYS A 537 7.43 -11.17 -8.04
CA CYS A 537 7.04 -10.84 -9.42
C CYS A 537 6.72 -12.10 -10.23
N PHE A 538 5.55 -12.15 -10.85
CA PHE A 538 5.10 -13.26 -11.69
C PHE A 538 5.39 -12.99 -13.17
N VAL A 539 6.09 -13.91 -13.83
CA VAL A 539 6.48 -13.80 -15.24
C VAL A 539 5.49 -14.55 -16.14
N LEU A 540 5.18 -13.95 -17.29
CA LEU A 540 4.31 -14.49 -18.35
C LEU A 540 5.10 -14.97 -19.58
N ASP A 541 4.47 -15.78 -20.44
CA ASP A 541 5.10 -16.33 -21.65
C ASP A 541 5.66 -15.23 -22.56
N ASP A 542 4.96 -14.10 -22.68
CA ASP A 542 5.31 -12.95 -23.54
C ASP A 542 6.33 -11.98 -22.91
N GLY A 543 7.01 -12.41 -21.83
CA GLY A 543 7.97 -11.59 -21.08
C GLY A 543 7.31 -10.53 -20.20
N GLY A 544 6.01 -10.65 -19.90
CA GLY A 544 5.33 -9.78 -18.95
C GLY A 544 5.81 -9.99 -17.52
N GLU A 545 6.35 -8.96 -16.90
CA GLU A 545 6.64 -8.91 -15.46
C GLU A 545 5.45 -8.30 -14.71
N THR A 546 4.74 -9.11 -13.94
CA THR A 546 3.40 -8.78 -13.44
C THR A 546 3.21 -9.10 -11.96
N ASP A 547 2.13 -8.58 -11.38
CA ASP A 547 1.74 -8.86 -10.00
C ASP A 547 1.32 -10.33 -9.81
N LEU A 548 1.54 -10.82 -8.58
CA LEU A 548 1.43 -12.21 -8.17
C LEU A 548 0.04 -12.82 -8.37
N ASP A 549 -1.01 -11.99 -8.35
CA ASP A 549 -2.39 -12.41 -8.62
C ASP A 549 -2.60 -12.98 -10.04
N LEU A 550 -1.78 -12.62 -11.04
CA LEU A 550 -1.86 -13.27 -12.36
C LEU A 550 -1.50 -14.76 -12.30
N GLY A 551 -0.60 -15.13 -11.38
CA GLY A 551 -0.29 -16.51 -11.08
C GLY A 551 -1.48 -17.27 -10.47
N ASN A 552 -2.36 -16.60 -9.73
CA ASN A 552 -3.58 -17.22 -9.20
C ASN A 552 -4.54 -17.58 -10.34
N TYR A 553 -4.77 -16.67 -11.30
CA TYR A 553 -5.62 -16.94 -12.46
C TYR A 553 -5.10 -18.09 -13.33
N GLU A 554 -3.81 -18.06 -13.66
CA GLU A 554 -3.20 -19.13 -14.44
C GLU A 554 -3.32 -20.49 -13.73
N ARG A 555 -3.07 -20.56 -12.42
CA ARG A 555 -3.09 -21.79 -11.60
C ARG A 555 -4.47 -22.43 -11.47
N TYR A 556 -5.51 -21.63 -11.21
CA TYR A 556 -6.88 -22.12 -11.06
C TYR A 556 -7.50 -22.45 -12.42
N LEU A 557 -7.37 -21.56 -13.40
CA LEU A 557 -8.12 -21.66 -14.66
C LEU A 557 -7.43 -22.56 -15.68
N SER A 558 -6.15 -22.88 -15.50
CA SER A 558 -5.31 -23.53 -16.52
C SER A 558 -5.42 -22.79 -17.86
N ILE A 559 -4.90 -21.56 -17.85
CA ILE A 559 -4.82 -20.64 -18.99
C ILE A 559 -3.39 -20.08 -19.09
N LYS A 560 -3.12 -19.35 -20.17
CA LYS A 560 -1.91 -18.55 -20.38
C LYS A 560 -2.29 -17.09 -20.57
N LEU A 561 -1.81 -16.22 -19.68
CA LEU A 561 -2.04 -14.77 -19.75
C LEU A 561 -0.87 -14.05 -20.46
N THR A 562 -1.13 -12.83 -20.91
CA THR A 562 -0.14 -11.94 -21.56
C THR A 562 -0.04 -10.61 -20.81
N LYS A 563 1.03 -9.84 -20.99
CA LYS A 563 1.27 -8.56 -20.27
C LYS A 563 0.23 -7.47 -20.48
N ALA A 564 -0.72 -7.67 -21.40
CA ALA A 564 -1.89 -6.85 -21.61
C ALA A 564 -3.04 -7.14 -20.63
N HIS A 565 -3.11 -8.34 -20.06
CA HIS A 565 -4.09 -8.76 -19.04
C HIS A 565 -3.80 -8.17 -17.65
N ASN A 566 -2.59 -7.66 -17.44
CA ASN A 566 -2.26 -6.79 -16.32
C ASN A 566 -2.41 -5.32 -16.78
N ILE A 567 -3.29 -4.55 -16.15
CA ILE A 567 -3.50 -3.12 -16.41
C ILE A 567 -3.00 -2.34 -15.21
N THR A 568 -2.09 -1.38 -15.41
CA THR A 568 -1.60 -0.51 -14.32
C THR A 568 -1.88 0.96 -14.63
N THR A 569 -1.88 1.83 -13.60
CA THR A 569 -2.00 3.28 -13.81
C THR A 569 -0.87 3.79 -14.70
N GLY A 570 0.37 3.36 -14.46
CA GLY A 570 1.52 3.72 -15.31
C GLY A 570 1.36 3.31 -16.76
N LYS A 571 0.86 2.09 -17.01
CA LYS A 571 0.64 1.51 -18.35
C LYS A 571 -0.43 2.28 -19.14
N ILE A 572 -1.56 2.61 -18.50
CA ILE A 572 -2.64 3.41 -19.10
C ILE A 572 -2.19 4.86 -19.34
N TYR A 573 -1.52 5.49 -18.38
CA TYR A 573 -1.08 6.89 -18.50
C TYR A 573 -0.04 7.02 -19.62
N LYS A 574 0.93 6.10 -19.70
CA LYS A 574 1.88 6.03 -20.82
C LYS A 574 1.17 5.92 -22.17
N HIS A 575 0.22 4.99 -22.32
CA HIS A 575 -0.54 4.79 -23.55
C HIS A 575 -1.30 6.06 -24.00
N VAL A 576 -1.92 6.78 -23.05
CA VAL A 576 -2.69 8.01 -23.35
C VAL A 576 -1.76 9.20 -23.64
N ILE A 577 -0.61 9.31 -22.97
CA ILE A 577 0.40 10.35 -23.27
C ILE A 577 1.04 10.10 -24.65
N GLU A 578 1.34 8.85 -25.02
CA GLU A 578 1.85 8.53 -26.35
C GLU A 578 0.83 8.85 -27.45
N LYS A 579 -0.47 8.63 -27.21
CA LYS A 579 -1.57 9.06 -28.09
C LYS A 579 -1.64 10.59 -28.22
N GLU A 580 -1.50 11.33 -27.12
CA GLU A 580 -1.43 12.79 -27.11
C GLU A 580 -0.26 13.31 -27.96
N ARG A 581 0.94 12.74 -27.80
CA ARG A 581 2.14 13.15 -28.55
C ARG A 581 2.10 12.83 -30.04
N ARG A 582 1.37 11.79 -30.47
CA ARG A 582 1.11 11.52 -31.89
C ARG A 582 0.03 12.42 -32.52
N GLY A 583 -0.77 13.10 -31.70
CA GLY A 583 -1.89 13.92 -32.15
C GLY A 583 -3.20 13.15 -32.32
N ASP A 584 -3.31 11.92 -31.79
CA ASP A 584 -4.48 11.03 -31.94
C ASP A 584 -5.78 11.67 -31.39
N TYR A 585 -5.68 12.66 -30.49
CA TYR A 585 -6.79 13.45 -29.94
C TYR A 585 -7.08 14.77 -30.68
N LEU A 586 -6.48 14.98 -31.86
CA LEU A 586 -6.69 16.14 -32.74
C LEU A 586 -6.45 17.50 -32.05
N GLY A 587 -5.44 17.57 -31.18
CA GLY A 587 -5.07 18.79 -30.45
C GLY A 587 -6.04 19.22 -29.35
N LYS A 588 -7.04 18.39 -29.00
CA LYS A 588 -7.94 18.64 -27.87
C LYS A 588 -7.25 18.38 -26.54
N THR A 589 -7.67 19.09 -25.49
CA THR A 589 -7.16 18.89 -24.12
C THR A 589 -7.53 17.52 -23.57
N VAL A 590 -6.53 16.67 -23.38
CA VAL A 590 -6.65 15.37 -22.71
C VAL A 590 -6.91 15.56 -21.21
N GLN A 591 -7.78 14.72 -20.65
CA GLN A 591 -8.24 14.77 -19.25
C GLN A 591 -8.57 13.35 -18.76
N VAL A 592 -8.59 13.13 -17.43
CA VAL A 592 -8.92 11.82 -16.84
C VAL A 592 -10.27 11.29 -17.35
N VAL A 593 -11.32 12.11 -17.26
CA VAL A 593 -12.61 11.83 -17.91
C VAL A 593 -12.73 12.72 -19.15
N PRO A 594 -13.09 12.18 -20.33
CA PRO A 594 -13.28 10.76 -20.65
C PRO A 594 -11.98 10.03 -21.03
N HIS A 595 -10.87 10.71 -21.34
CA HIS A 595 -9.78 10.11 -22.12
C HIS A 595 -9.01 8.97 -21.43
N ILE A 596 -8.82 9.01 -20.11
CA ILE A 596 -8.25 7.88 -19.34
C ILE A 596 -9.31 6.80 -19.14
N THR A 597 -10.57 7.16 -18.83
CA THR A 597 -11.65 6.19 -18.61
C THR A 597 -12.03 5.42 -19.88
N ASP A 598 -12.00 6.07 -21.05
CA ASP A 598 -12.17 5.47 -22.38
C ASP A 598 -10.99 4.57 -22.73
N GLY A 599 -9.77 4.99 -22.36
CA GLY A 599 -8.55 4.20 -22.50
C GLY A 599 -8.63 2.88 -21.73
N ILE A 600 -9.06 2.92 -20.46
CA ILE A 600 -9.29 1.76 -19.61
C ILE A 600 -10.40 0.86 -20.19
N GLN A 601 -11.56 1.43 -20.53
CA GLN A 601 -12.68 0.68 -21.11
C GLN A 601 -12.26 -0.05 -22.39
N LYS A 602 -11.63 0.65 -23.34
CA LYS A 602 -11.19 0.03 -24.59
C LYS A 602 -10.12 -1.03 -24.36
N TRP A 603 -9.19 -0.82 -23.43
CA TRP A 603 -8.18 -1.83 -23.09
C TRP A 603 -8.84 -3.11 -22.56
N ILE A 604 -9.85 -2.99 -21.68
CA ILE A 604 -10.63 -4.14 -21.19
C ILE A 604 -11.41 -4.81 -22.34
N GLU A 605 -12.10 -4.04 -23.19
CA GLU A 605 -12.90 -4.55 -24.31
C GLU A 605 -12.06 -5.22 -25.42
N ASP A 606 -10.81 -4.79 -25.62
CA ASP A 606 -9.88 -5.38 -26.58
C ASP A 606 -9.20 -6.64 -25.99
N VAL A 607 -8.75 -6.59 -24.72
CA VAL A 607 -8.02 -7.69 -24.07
C VAL A 607 -8.93 -8.85 -23.67
N ALA A 608 -10.18 -8.58 -23.27
CA ALA A 608 -11.15 -9.61 -22.90
C ALA A 608 -11.41 -10.64 -24.04
N LYS A 609 -11.06 -10.28 -25.28
CA LYS A 609 -11.28 -11.11 -26.48
C LYS A 609 -10.09 -11.97 -26.87
N ILE A 610 -8.93 -11.74 -26.26
CA ILE A 610 -7.71 -12.49 -26.57
C ILE A 610 -7.93 -13.95 -26.12
N PRO A 611 -7.72 -14.96 -26.99
CA PRO A 611 -7.74 -16.35 -26.58
C PRO A 611 -6.62 -16.64 -25.58
N VAL A 612 -6.96 -17.28 -24.46
CA VAL A 612 -6.04 -17.60 -23.35
C VAL A 612 -5.96 -19.10 -23.03
N ASP A 613 -6.69 -19.93 -23.78
CA ASP A 613 -6.65 -21.40 -23.69
C ASP A 613 -6.43 -22.04 -25.06
N GLU A 614 -6.17 -23.35 -25.05
CA GLU A 614 -5.78 -24.15 -26.23
C GLU A 614 -6.86 -24.22 -27.31
N SER A 615 -8.09 -23.73 -27.07
CA SER A 615 -9.12 -23.65 -28.12
C SER A 615 -8.81 -22.59 -29.18
N GLY A 616 -8.02 -21.56 -28.86
CA GLY A 616 -7.77 -20.43 -29.75
C GLY A 616 -8.99 -19.54 -30.02
N LEU A 617 -10.09 -19.70 -29.27
CA LEU A 617 -11.34 -18.97 -29.46
C LEU A 617 -11.51 -17.79 -28.48
N GLU A 618 -12.30 -16.78 -28.88
CA GLU A 618 -12.70 -15.65 -28.02
C GLU A 618 -13.37 -16.16 -26.73
N PRO A 619 -13.00 -15.70 -25.52
CA PRO A 619 -13.64 -16.12 -24.27
C PRO A 619 -15.16 -15.83 -24.22
N ASP A 620 -15.92 -16.59 -23.43
CA ASP A 620 -17.35 -16.27 -23.17
C ASP A 620 -17.49 -15.28 -22.00
N VAL A 621 -16.58 -15.34 -21.02
CA VAL A 621 -16.58 -14.52 -19.81
C VAL A 621 -15.18 -13.96 -19.52
N CYS A 622 -15.11 -12.66 -19.24
CA CYS A 622 -13.95 -11.98 -18.69
C CYS A 622 -14.17 -11.72 -17.19
N ILE A 623 -13.32 -12.31 -16.35
CA ILE A 623 -13.15 -11.88 -14.97
C ILE A 623 -12.35 -10.57 -14.98
N ILE A 624 -12.71 -9.62 -14.14
CA ILE A 624 -11.94 -8.39 -13.90
C ILE A 624 -11.73 -8.26 -12.40
N GLU A 625 -10.50 -8.18 -11.92
CA GLU A 625 -10.23 -7.85 -10.53
C GLU A 625 -9.70 -6.42 -10.41
N LEU A 626 -10.36 -5.61 -9.60
CA LEU A 626 -9.90 -4.28 -9.20
C LEU A 626 -9.04 -4.39 -7.92
N GLY A 627 -7.73 -4.23 -8.09
CA GLY A 627 -6.72 -4.14 -7.04
C GLY A 627 -6.90 -2.93 -6.11
N GLY A 628 -6.06 -2.83 -5.07
CA GLY A 628 -6.20 -1.82 -4.01
C GLY A 628 -7.53 -1.94 -3.24
N THR A 629 -8.09 -0.82 -2.78
CA THR A 629 -9.47 -0.76 -2.23
C THR A 629 -10.30 0.35 -2.88
N VAL A 630 -11.62 0.17 -2.94
CA VAL A 630 -12.54 1.16 -3.51
C VAL A 630 -12.78 2.30 -2.51
N GLY A 631 -12.19 3.45 -2.83
CA GLY A 631 -12.19 4.65 -1.99
C GLY A 631 -10.84 5.38 -2.04
N ASP A 632 -9.77 4.64 -2.35
CA ASP A 632 -8.42 5.18 -2.53
C ASP A 632 -8.33 6.06 -3.78
N ILE A 633 -7.54 7.14 -3.72
CA ILE A 633 -7.41 8.11 -4.83
C ILE A 633 -6.93 7.47 -6.14
N GLU A 634 -6.12 6.41 -6.02
CA GLU A 634 -5.56 5.65 -7.14
C GLU A 634 -6.62 4.78 -7.83
N SER A 635 -7.65 4.34 -7.10
CA SER A 635 -8.75 3.53 -7.64
C SER A 635 -9.73 4.34 -8.48
N MET A 636 -9.84 5.66 -8.26
CA MET A 636 -10.93 6.49 -8.79
C MET A 636 -11.07 6.45 -10.32
N PRO A 637 -10.00 6.53 -11.14
CA PRO A 637 -10.14 6.46 -12.61
C PRO A 637 -10.67 5.10 -13.10
N PHE A 638 -10.28 4.01 -12.44
CA PHE A 638 -10.73 2.66 -12.79
C PHE A 638 -12.17 2.41 -12.35
N VAL A 639 -12.55 2.89 -11.17
CA VAL A 639 -13.93 2.80 -10.67
C VAL A 639 -14.90 3.50 -11.63
N GLU A 640 -14.59 4.73 -12.05
CA GLU A 640 -15.40 5.47 -13.03
C GLU A 640 -15.43 4.75 -14.40
N ALA A 641 -14.30 4.25 -14.89
CA ALA A 641 -14.24 3.48 -16.13
C ALA A 641 -15.09 2.19 -16.08
N LEU A 642 -15.12 1.50 -14.93
CA LEU A 642 -15.91 0.29 -14.71
C LEU A 642 -17.41 0.60 -14.55
N VAL A 643 -17.76 1.76 -13.97
CA VAL A 643 -19.15 2.27 -13.96
C VAL A 643 -19.63 2.53 -15.38
N GLN A 644 -18.83 3.20 -16.22
CA GLN A 644 -19.14 3.43 -17.63
C GLN A 644 -19.24 2.12 -18.43
N LEU A 645 -18.30 1.18 -18.21
CA LEU A 645 -18.32 -0.15 -18.82
C LEU A 645 -19.59 -0.93 -18.48
N ARG A 646 -20.03 -0.92 -17.22
CA ARG A 646 -21.28 -1.58 -16.78
C ARG A 646 -22.51 -1.05 -17.52
N HIS A 647 -22.58 0.26 -17.75
CA HIS A 647 -23.68 0.86 -18.51
C HIS A 647 -23.64 0.48 -20.00
N ARG A 648 -22.44 0.45 -20.61
CA ARG A 648 -22.25 0.07 -22.02
C ARG A 648 -22.50 -1.42 -22.29
N ALA A 649 -22.01 -2.31 -21.41
CA ALA A 649 -22.21 -3.75 -21.52
C ALA A 649 -23.70 -4.14 -21.42
N GLY A 650 -24.47 -3.41 -20.61
CA GLY A 650 -25.93 -3.55 -20.50
C GLY A 650 -26.38 -4.68 -19.58
N ARG A 651 -27.71 -4.74 -19.34
CA ARG A 651 -28.32 -5.62 -18.34
C ARG A 651 -28.17 -7.10 -18.72
N GLY A 652 -27.48 -7.85 -17.86
CA GLY A 652 -27.22 -9.28 -18.05
C GLY A 652 -25.85 -9.59 -18.66
N ASN A 653 -24.97 -8.59 -18.83
CA ASN A 653 -23.61 -8.78 -19.32
C ASN A 653 -22.53 -8.28 -18.33
N PHE A 654 -22.93 -7.80 -17.15
CA PHE A 654 -22.01 -7.32 -16.11
C PHE A 654 -22.55 -7.68 -14.72
N VAL A 655 -21.69 -8.19 -13.84
CA VAL A 655 -21.98 -8.46 -12.41
C VAL A 655 -20.79 -8.06 -11.55
N ASN A 656 -21.04 -7.54 -10.34
CA ASN A 656 -20.01 -7.09 -9.40
C ASN A 656 -20.07 -7.87 -8.06
N ILE A 657 -19.03 -8.64 -7.76
CA ILE A 657 -18.79 -9.23 -6.44
C ILE A 657 -17.93 -8.25 -5.63
N HIS A 658 -18.48 -7.72 -4.52
CA HIS A 658 -17.71 -6.89 -3.61
C HIS A 658 -17.19 -7.70 -2.42
N VAL A 659 -15.87 -7.84 -2.33
CA VAL A 659 -15.17 -8.59 -1.28
C VAL A 659 -14.90 -7.69 -0.08
N SER A 660 -15.33 -8.16 1.09
CA SER A 660 -15.26 -7.44 2.36
C SER A 660 -14.81 -8.37 3.48
N TYR A 661 -14.41 -7.79 4.62
CA TYR A 661 -13.95 -8.51 5.80
C TYR A 661 -14.94 -8.35 6.96
N VAL A 662 -15.25 -9.47 7.63
CA VAL A 662 -16.13 -9.54 8.82
C VAL A 662 -15.30 -10.11 9.98
N PRO A 663 -14.50 -9.28 10.66
CA PRO A 663 -13.63 -9.74 11.74
C PRO A 663 -14.42 -10.20 12.97
N VAL A 664 -13.90 -11.22 13.66
CA VAL A 664 -14.36 -11.62 15.00
C VAL A 664 -13.63 -10.79 16.06
N ILE A 665 -14.35 -10.09 16.93
CA ILE A 665 -13.77 -9.40 18.10
C ILE A 665 -14.27 -10.06 19.38
N GLY A 666 -13.35 -10.72 20.10
CA GLY A 666 -13.65 -11.52 21.27
C GLY A 666 -14.39 -12.81 20.89
N GLN A 667 -15.72 -12.71 20.76
CA GLN A 667 -16.61 -13.77 20.27
C GLN A 667 -17.74 -13.21 19.37
N GLU A 668 -17.71 -11.92 18.99
CA GLU A 668 -18.78 -11.28 18.20
C GLU A 668 -18.32 -10.93 16.78
N GLN A 669 -19.08 -11.38 15.79
CA GLN A 669 -18.85 -11.11 14.36
C GLN A 669 -19.22 -9.65 14.01
N LYS A 670 -18.24 -8.83 13.60
CA LYS A 670 -18.44 -7.39 13.41
C LYS A 670 -18.75 -7.04 11.96
N THR A 671 -20.04 -6.87 11.65
CA THR A 671 -20.52 -6.49 10.30
C THR A 671 -20.21 -5.05 9.86
N LYS A 672 -19.75 -4.18 10.78
CA LYS A 672 -19.64 -2.73 10.52
C LYS A 672 -18.64 -2.34 9.41
N PRO A 673 -17.45 -2.95 9.27
CA PRO A 673 -16.57 -2.69 8.13
C PRO A 673 -17.25 -2.96 6.79
N THR A 674 -17.93 -4.11 6.64
CA THR A 674 -18.72 -4.44 5.43
C THR A 674 -19.82 -3.43 5.13
N GLN A 675 -20.53 -2.94 6.14
CA GLN A 675 -21.55 -1.89 5.95
C GLN A 675 -20.95 -0.57 5.45
N HIS A 676 -19.71 -0.26 5.81
CA HIS A 676 -19.02 0.94 5.33
C HIS A 676 -18.40 0.73 3.93
N ALA A 677 -17.78 -0.43 3.66
CA ALA A 677 -17.24 -0.78 2.35
C ALA A 677 -18.34 -0.74 1.26
N VAL A 678 -19.47 -1.40 1.50
CA VAL A 678 -20.63 -1.39 0.58
C VAL A 678 -21.21 0.02 0.38
N LYS A 679 -21.14 0.89 1.41
CA LYS A 679 -21.51 2.31 1.25
C LYS A 679 -20.52 3.05 0.36
N SER A 680 -19.22 2.86 0.53
CA SER A 680 -18.17 3.52 -0.26
C SER A 680 -18.24 3.15 -1.73
N VAL A 681 -18.26 1.86 -2.06
CA VAL A 681 -18.34 1.36 -3.45
C VAL A 681 -19.60 1.86 -4.17
N ARG A 682 -20.76 1.87 -3.50
CA ARG A 682 -22.01 2.43 -4.04
C ARG A 682 -21.99 3.95 -4.19
N SER A 683 -21.29 4.65 -3.30
CA SER A 683 -21.11 6.11 -3.39
C SER A 683 -20.14 6.50 -4.51
N ALA A 684 -19.26 5.60 -4.93
CA ALA A 684 -18.42 5.70 -6.13
C ALA A 684 -19.09 5.10 -7.39
N GLY A 685 -20.41 4.84 -7.36
CA GLY A 685 -21.21 4.41 -8.51
C GLY A 685 -21.23 2.90 -8.80
N LEU A 686 -20.33 2.11 -8.20
CA LEU A 686 -20.33 0.66 -8.34
C LEU A 686 -21.33 0.02 -7.36
N ILE A 687 -22.40 -0.57 -7.90
CA ILE A 687 -23.38 -1.32 -7.11
C ILE A 687 -22.89 -2.78 -6.98
N PRO A 688 -22.74 -3.35 -5.77
CA PRO A 688 -22.52 -4.78 -5.60
C PRO A 688 -23.78 -5.57 -5.94
N ASP A 689 -23.61 -6.62 -6.74
CA ASP A 689 -24.66 -7.61 -7.05
C ASP A 689 -24.49 -8.88 -6.18
N LEU A 690 -23.30 -9.07 -5.59
CA LEU A 690 -22.97 -10.05 -4.56
C LEU A 690 -22.01 -9.43 -3.55
N VAL A 691 -22.11 -9.83 -2.27
CA VAL A 691 -21.18 -9.41 -1.21
C VAL A 691 -20.47 -10.63 -0.65
N ALA A 692 -19.19 -10.78 -0.96
CA ALA A 692 -18.34 -11.87 -0.46
C ALA A 692 -17.68 -11.44 0.85
N CYS A 693 -18.04 -12.09 1.95
CA CYS A 693 -17.56 -11.74 3.29
C CYS A 693 -16.48 -12.73 3.74
N ARG A 694 -15.21 -12.32 3.67
CA ARG A 694 -14.11 -13.06 4.29
C ARG A 694 -14.23 -13.01 5.82
N CYS A 695 -14.02 -14.16 6.44
CA CYS A 695 -14.09 -14.36 7.89
C CYS A 695 -13.21 -15.56 8.30
N GLU A 696 -12.88 -15.65 9.58
CA GLU A 696 -12.08 -16.75 10.14
C GLU A 696 -12.98 -17.95 10.48
N LEU A 697 -14.21 -17.66 10.92
CA LEU A 697 -15.23 -18.63 11.34
C LEU A 697 -16.45 -18.58 10.40
N PRO A 698 -17.30 -19.63 10.35
CA PRO A 698 -18.60 -19.56 9.68
C PRO A 698 -19.45 -18.40 10.23
N LEU A 699 -20.13 -17.65 9.35
CA LEU A 699 -20.99 -16.54 9.77
C LEU A 699 -22.31 -17.05 10.36
N ASP A 700 -22.77 -16.41 11.43
CA ASP A 700 -24.09 -16.69 12.00
C ASP A 700 -25.21 -16.20 11.07
N ASP A 701 -26.36 -16.89 11.02
CA ASP A 701 -27.54 -16.45 10.24
C ASP A 701 -27.95 -15.00 10.56
N ALA A 702 -27.83 -14.62 11.84
CA ALA A 702 -28.09 -13.26 12.30
C ALA A 702 -27.07 -12.23 11.77
N THR A 703 -25.81 -12.65 11.57
CA THR A 703 -24.75 -11.85 10.95
C THR A 703 -25.01 -11.69 9.45
N VAL A 704 -25.37 -12.78 8.76
CA VAL A 704 -25.73 -12.79 7.33
C VAL A 704 -26.93 -11.88 7.06
N ALA A 705 -28.04 -12.05 7.80
CA ALA A 705 -29.23 -11.22 7.68
C ALA A 705 -28.97 -9.73 8.00
N LYS A 706 -28.10 -9.45 8.97
CA LYS A 706 -27.66 -8.09 9.32
C LYS A 706 -26.77 -7.46 8.23
N ILE A 707 -26.00 -8.23 7.49
CA ILE A 707 -25.26 -7.76 6.31
C ILE A 707 -26.25 -7.47 5.17
N ALA A 708 -27.05 -8.46 4.77
CA ALA A 708 -28.07 -8.37 3.72
C ALA A 708 -28.92 -7.09 3.85
N HIS A 709 -29.58 -6.91 5.01
CA HIS A 709 -30.45 -5.77 5.30
C HIS A 709 -29.73 -4.40 5.19
N HIS A 710 -28.52 -4.27 5.73
CA HIS A 710 -27.80 -2.99 5.73
C HIS A 710 -27.10 -2.68 4.40
N CYS A 711 -26.70 -3.71 3.65
CA CYS A 711 -26.08 -3.58 2.34
C CYS A 711 -27.12 -3.39 1.22
N GLN A 712 -28.39 -3.73 1.50
CA GLN A 712 -29.52 -3.78 0.57
C GLN A 712 -29.31 -4.81 -0.55
N VAL A 713 -29.00 -6.03 -0.13
CA VAL A 713 -28.93 -7.24 -0.96
C VAL A 713 -29.75 -8.35 -0.28
N ASP A 714 -30.22 -9.32 -1.04
CA ASP A 714 -30.96 -10.48 -0.54
C ASP A 714 -30.05 -11.45 0.22
N LEU A 715 -30.64 -12.41 0.95
CA LEU A 715 -29.88 -13.35 1.80
C LEU A 715 -28.92 -14.21 0.97
N GLU A 716 -29.40 -14.75 -0.16
CA GLU A 716 -28.56 -15.54 -1.08
C GLU A 716 -27.46 -14.72 -1.80
N GLN A 717 -27.44 -13.39 -1.66
CA GLN A 717 -26.39 -12.53 -2.22
C GLN A 717 -25.23 -12.27 -1.24
N VAL A 718 -25.33 -12.72 0.02
CA VAL A 718 -24.26 -12.62 1.02
C VAL A 718 -23.55 -13.96 1.13
N VAL A 719 -22.32 -14.02 0.60
CA VAL A 719 -21.54 -15.26 0.50
C VAL A 719 -20.46 -15.28 1.57
N ALA A 720 -20.46 -16.28 2.45
CA ALA A 720 -19.50 -16.43 3.54
C ALA A 720 -18.23 -17.14 3.06
N VAL A 721 -17.09 -16.46 3.16
CA VAL A 721 -15.78 -16.94 2.73
C VAL A 721 -14.93 -17.17 3.97
N ARG A 722 -15.21 -18.27 4.69
CA ARG A 722 -14.40 -18.69 5.82
C ARG A 722 -13.02 -19.14 5.36
N ASP A 723 -12.01 -19.01 6.20
CA ASP A 723 -10.69 -19.61 5.95
C ASP A 723 -10.81 -21.15 5.81
N MET A 724 -9.94 -21.73 4.98
CA MET A 724 -9.95 -23.15 4.54
C MET A 724 -8.56 -23.78 4.75
N GLU A 725 -8.45 -25.11 4.73
CA GLU A 725 -7.15 -25.80 4.90
C GLU A 725 -6.20 -25.54 3.71
N THR A 726 -6.78 -25.32 2.54
CA THR A 726 -6.09 -24.76 1.37
C THR A 726 -7.04 -23.84 0.59
N ILE A 727 -6.48 -22.82 -0.06
CA ILE A 727 -7.21 -21.90 -0.94
C ILE A 727 -7.95 -22.64 -2.08
N TYR A 728 -7.49 -23.83 -2.47
CA TYR A 728 -8.09 -24.62 -3.55
C TYR A 728 -9.43 -25.27 -3.15
N GLN A 729 -9.80 -25.24 -1.87
CA GLN A 729 -11.13 -25.63 -1.38
C GLN A 729 -12.16 -24.48 -1.44
N VAL A 730 -11.74 -23.23 -1.64
CA VAL A 730 -12.66 -22.07 -1.74
C VAL A 730 -13.66 -22.20 -2.90
N PRO A 731 -13.30 -22.69 -4.11
CA PRO A 731 -14.28 -23.02 -5.15
C PRO A 731 -15.40 -23.96 -4.69
N MET A 732 -15.08 -24.95 -3.86
CA MET A 732 -16.05 -25.92 -3.34
C MET A 732 -17.03 -25.23 -2.38
N LEU A 733 -16.51 -24.46 -1.43
CA LEU A 733 -17.28 -23.64 -0.48
C LEU A 733 -18.23 -22.64 -1.19
N LEU A 734 -17.79 -22.05 -2.31
CA LEU A 734 -18.60 -21.13 -3.11
C LEU A 734 -19.64 -21.86 -3.96
N HIS A 735 -19.36 -23.07 -4.43
CA HIS A 735 -20.32 -23.93 -5.13
C HIS A 735 -21.43 -24.43 -4.20
N GLU A 736 -21.07 -24.86 -2.98
CA GLU A 736 -22.01 -25.24 -1.92
C GLU A 736 -22.97 -24.11 -1.56
N GLN A 737 -22.48 -22.86 -1.55
CA GLN A 737 -23.30 -21.64 -1.37
C GLN A 737 -24.00 -21.16 -2.65
N GLY A 738 -24.01 -21.95 -3.72
CA GLY A 738 -24.81 -21.69 -4.92
C GLY A 738 -24.29 -20.59 -5.84
N LEU A 739 -23.03 -20.13 -5.70
CA LEU A 739 -22.47 -19.05 -6.52
C LEU A 739 -22.62 -19.30 -8.03
N THR A 740 -22.45 -20.55 -8.48
CA THR A 740 -22.66 -20.96 -9.87
C THR A 740 -24.08 -20.62 -10.37
N THR A 741 -25.10 -20.83 -9.55
CA THR A 741 -26.51 -20.52 -9.85
C THR A 741 -26.75 -19.02 -9.91
N SER A 742 -26.21 -18.28 -8.94
CA SER A 742 -26.31 -16.81 -8.89
C SER A 742 -25.65 -16.16 -10.11
N LEU A 743 -24.43 -16.57 -10.48
CA LEU A 743 -23.74 -16.06 -11.66
C LEU A 743 -24.46 -16.41 -12.97
N ARG A 744 -25.00 -17.64 -13.11
CA ARG A 744 -25.84 -18.05 -14.23
C ARG A 744 -27.04 -17.12 -14.42
N SER A 745 -27.71 -16.77 -13.32
CA SER A 745 -28.85 -15.83 -13.32
C SER A 745 -28.43 -14.40 -13.69
N PHE A 746 -27.45 -13.82 -12.98
CA PHE A 746 -27.05 -12.42 -13.17
C PHE A 746 -26.47 -12.14 -14.56
N LEU A 747 -25.63 -13.05 -15.09
CA LEU A 747 -25.02 -12.93 -16.42
C LEU A 747 -25.84 -13.58 -17.53
N ARG A 748 -27.03 -14.11 -17.22
CA ARG A 748 -27.94 -14.79 -18.16
C ARG A 748 -27.20 -15.82 -19.03
N LEU A 749 -26.38 -16.67 -18.40
CA LEU A 749 -25.45 -17.53 -19.12
C LEU A 749 -26.17 -18.57 -20.01
N ASP A 750 -27.43 -18.89 -19.69
CA ASP A 750 -28.36 -19.66 -20.54
C ASP A 750 -28.59 -19.08 -21.95
N GLN A 751 -28.19 -17.83 -22.20
CA GLN A 751 -28.25 -17.19 -23.52
C GLN A 751 -26.98 -17.43 -24.36
N LEU A 752 -25.95 -18.05 -23.79
CA LEU A 752 -24.70 -18.39 -24.48
C LEU A 752 -24.73 -19.86 -24.93
N PRO A 753 -24.46 -20.18 -26.21
CA PRO A 753 -24.48 -21.56 -26.68
C PRO A 753 -23.33 -22.40 -26.11
N LEU A 754 -23.69 -23.46 -25.40
CA LEU A 754 -22.81 -24.53 -24.94
C LEU A 754 -23.07 -25.80 -25.77
N SER A 755 -22.01 -26.36 -26.36
CA SER A 755 -22.06 -27.72 -26.91
C SER A 755 -22.00 -28.76 -25.79
N GLU A 756 -22.55 -29.95 -26.02
CA GLU A 756 -22.55 -31.04 -25.05
C GLU A 756 -21.13 -31.46 -24.64
N ASP A 757 -20.17 -31.37 -25.56
CA ASP A 757 -18.75 -31.60 -25.30
C ASP A 757 -18.19 -30.65 -24.24
N ARG A 758 -18.44 -29.34 -24.35
CA ARG A 758 -17.97 -28.34 -23.36
C ARG A 758 -18.61 -28.55 -21.99
N VAL A 759 -19.89 -28.92 -21.96
CA VAL A 759 -20.60 -29.27 -20.71
C VAL A 759 -20.00 -30.53 -20.08
N THR A 760 -19.56 -31.49 -20.90
CA THR A 760 -18.94 -32.75 -20.44
C THR A 760 -17.51 -32.52 -19.95
N GLN A 761 -16.70 -31.73 -20.68
CA GLN A 761 -15.38 -31.27 -20.25
C GLN A 761 -15.45 -30.51 -18.92
N GLY A 762 -16.40 -29.59 -18.76
CA GLY A 762 -16.60 -28.84 -17.52
C GLY A 762 -16.95 -29.74 -16.32
N LYS A 763 -17.84 -30.72 -16.50
CA LYS A 763 -18.16 -31.74 -15.48
C LYS A 763 -16.94 -32.58 -15.11
N ASN A 764 -16.14 -33.00 -16.09
CA ASN A 764 -14.91 -33.76 -15.87
C ASN A 764 -13.88 -32.91 -15.10
N LEU A 765 -13.70 -31.63 -15.47
CA LEU A 765 -12.87 -30.68 -14.73
C LEU A 765 -13.30 -30.54 -13.27
N TRP A 766 -14.61 -30.41 -13.00
CA TRP A 766 -15.12 -30.33 -11.63
C TRP A 766 -14.85 -31.60 -10.83
N LYS A 767 -15.07 -32.77 -11.44
CA LYS A 767 -14.77 -34.07 -10.80
C LYS A 767 -13.28 -34.18 -10.45
N THR A 768 -12.40 -33.94 -11.42
CA THR A 768 -10.94 -34.02 -11.22
C THR A 768 -10.44 -33.03 -10.17
N TRP A 769 -11.03 -31.82 -10.10
CA TRP A 769 -10.71 -30.86 -9.02
C TRP A 769 -11.09 -31.41 -7.63
N ASN A 770 -12.31 -31.90 -7.46
CA ASN A 770 -12.77 -32.46 -6.18
C ASN A 770 -12.00 -33.74 -5.79
N ASP A 771 -11.64 -34.57 -6.77
CA ASP A 771 -10.83 -35.79 -6.56
C ASP A 771 -9.37 -35.45 -6.15
N THR A 772 -8.84 -34.29 -6.57
CA THR A 772 -7.46 -33.84 -6.27
C THR A 772 -7.36 -33.06 -4.95
N VAL A 773 -8.30 -32.14 -4.68
CA VAL A 773 -8.24 -31.21 -3.53
C VAL A 773 -8.83 -31.85 -2.26
N MET A 774 -8.20 -32.93 -1.83
CA MET A 774 -8.60 -33.73 -0.66
C MET A 774 -8.13 -33.11 0.67
N PRO A 775 -8.90 -33.22 1.78
CA PRO A 775 -8.47 -32.80 3.12
C PRO A 775 -7.21 -33.54 3.59
N GLN A 776 -6.18 -32.82 4.03
CA GLN A 776 -4.83 -33.39 4.24
C GLN A 776 -4.66 -34.14 5.58
N ARG A 777 -5.71 -34.25 6.40
CA ARG A 777 -5.65 -34.71 7.81
C ARG A 777 -5.15 -36.15 8.03
N HIS A 778 -5.17 -36.98 6.99
CA HIS A 778 -4.80 -38.39 7.05
C HIS A 778 -3.67 -38.76 6.07
N LEU A 779 -3.00 -37.76 5.49
CA LEU A 779 -1.88 -37.96 4.57
C LEU A 779 -0.55 -38.04 5.35
N GLU A 780 0.37 -38.88 4.88
CA GLU A 780 1.75 -38.86 5.35
C GLU A 780 2.39 -37.49 5.10
N THR A 781 3.28 -37.06 6.00
CA THR A 781 3.94 -35.76 5.89
C THR A 781 5.26 -35.86 5.13
N VAL A 782 5.47 -34.98 4.15
CA VAL A 782 6.77 -34.77 3.49
C VAL A 782 7.36 -33.44 3.97
N THR A 783 8.57 -33.47 4.54
CA THR A 783 9.23 -32.27 5.04
C THR A 783 10.21 -31.73 4.01
N VAL A 784 10.05 -30.48 3.60
CA VAL A 784 10.92 -29.78 2.65
C VAL A 784 11.57 -28.59 3.33
N ALA A 785 12.90 -28.49 3.26
CA ALA A 785 13.63 -27.30 3.67
C ALA A 785 13.76 -26.33 2.48
N LEU A 786 13.17 -25.13 2.62
CA LEU A 786 13.35 -24.04 1.66
C LEU A 786 14.45 -23.11 2.19
N VAL A 787 15.61 -23.13 1.52
CA VAL A 787 16.81 -22.38 1.91
C VAL A 787 16.80 -21.02 1.21
N GLY A 788 16.13 -20.04 1.82
CA GLY A 788 15.82 -18.74 1.24
C GLY A 788 16.67 -17.59 1.79
N LYS A 789 16.57 -16.41 1.15
CA LYS A 789 17.12 -15.13 1.67
C LYS A 789 16.05 -14.24 2.30
N TYR A 790 14.78 -14.43 1.94
CA TYR A 790 13.66 -13.56 2.31
C TYR A 790 12.66 -14.29 3.22
N ILE A 791 13.14 -15.09 4.17
CA ILE A 791 12.27 -15.98 4.96
C ILE A 791 11.29 -15.25 5.89
N GLU A 792 11.55 -13.97 6.20
CA GLU A 792 10.64 -13.15 7.01
C GLU A 792 9.35 -12.75 6.25
N LEU A 793 9.38 -12.79 4.91
CA LEU A 793 8.22 -12.57 4.04
C LEU A 793 8.03 -13.76 3.10
N HIS A 794 7.27 -14.76 3.54
CA HIS A 794 6.98 -15.97 2.77
C HIS A 794 6.39 -15.68 1.36
N ASP A 795 5.69 -14.55 1.19
CA ASP A 795 5.10 -14.13 -0.09
C ASP A 795 6.14 -13.79 -1.17
N ALA A 796 7.40 -13.53 -0.80
CA ALA A 796 8.53 -13.41 -1.73
C ALA A 796 8.88 -14.73 -2.45
N TYR A 797 8.26 -15.85 -2.06
CA TYR A 797 8.42 -17.18 -2.65
C TYR A 797 7.07 -17.88 -2.91
N LEU A 798 5.95 -17.16 -3.00
CA LEU A 798 4.62 -17.77 -3.00
C LEU A 798 4.41 -18.77 -4.16
N SER A 799 4.94 -18.50 -5.35
CA SER A 799 4.87 -19.43 -6.49
C SER A 799 5.57 -20.75 -6.21
N VAL A 800 6.75 -20.70 -5.58
CA VAL A 800 7.50 -21.89 -5.13
C VAL A 800 6.67 -22.67 -4.12
N VAL A 801 6.05 -22.00 -3.15
CA VAL A 801 5.14 -22.62 -2.16
C VAL A 801 3.94 -23.28 -2.86
N LYS A 802 3.32 -22.63 -3.85
CA LYS A 802 2.19 -23.22 -4.60
C LYS A 802 2.61 -24.37 -5.50
N ALA A 803 3.78 -24.32 -6.11
CA ALA A 803 4.29 -25.42 -6.91
C ALA A 803 4.62 -26.66 -6.05
N LEU A 804 5.12 -26.47 -4.83
CA LEU A 804 5.22 -27.55 -3.82
C LEU A 804 3.84 -28.05 -3.38
N GLU A 805 2.87 -27.17 -3.13
CA GLU A 805 1.51 -27.54 -2.71
C GLU A 805 0.78 -28.38 -3.77
N HIS A 806 0.83 -27.99 -5.05
CA HIS A 806 0.28 -28.81 -6.15
C HIS A 806 0.92 -30.20 -6.22
N SER A 807 2.25 -30.25 -6.08
CA SER A 807 3.03 -31.49 -6.17
C SER A 807 2.76 -32.42 -4.98
N ALA A 808 2.57 -31.87 -3.78
CA ALA A 808 2.18 -32.61 -2.59
C ALA A 808 0.76 -33.18 -2.69
N MET A 809 -0.18 -32.43 -3.28
CA MET A 809 -1.54 -32.94 -3.56
C MET A 809 -1.50 -34.12 -4.54
N HIS A 810 -0.76 -34.04 -5.65
CA HIS A 810 -0.58 -35.17 -6.59
C HIS A 810 0.04 -36.39 -5.89
N CYS A 811 1.13 -36.18 -5.14
CA CYS A 811 1.80 -37.23 -4.38
C CYS A 811 1.01 -37.73 -3.16
N LYS A 812 -0.20 -37.20 -2.90
CA LYS A 812 -1.06 -37.51 -1.74
C LYS A 812 -0.30 -37.43 -0.41
N ARG A 813 0.50 -36.36 -0.25
CA ARG A 813 1.25 -36.04 0.96
C ARG A 813 0.81 -34.70 1.54
N LYS A 814 0.87 -34.58 2.87
CA LYS A 814 0.80 -33.31 3.58
C LYS A 814 2.16 -32.63 3.47
N LEU A 815 2.20 -31.40 2.94
CA LEU A 815 3.43 -30.62 2.89
C LEU A 815 3.76 -30.04 4.28
N ASN A 816 4.99 -30.26 4.74
CA ASN A 816 5.58 -29.53 5.86
C ASN A 816 6.77 -28.72 5.36
N LEU A 817 6.59 -27.41 5.16
CA LEU A 817 7.61 -26.52 4.64
C LEU A 817 8.36 -25.86 5.81
N VAL A 818 9.64 -26.20 5.98
CA VAL A 818 10.51 -25.56 6.98
C VAL A 818 11.37 -24.49 6.31
N TRP A 819 11.31 -23.28 6.85
CA TRP A 819 11.96 -22.10 6.30
C TRP A 819 13.33 -21.92 6.94
N VAL A 820 14.38 -21.93 6.11
CA VAL A 820 15.77 -21.82 6.54
C VAL A 820 16.37 -20.58 5.91
N ASP A 821 16.84 -19.63 6.71
CA ASP A 821 17.66 -18.56 6.16
C ASP A 821 19.03 -19.12 5.80
N SER A 822 19.43 -18.90 4.57
CA SER A 822 20.77 -19.18 4.09
C SER A 822 21.88 -18.58 4.95
N GLU A 823 21.76 -17.37 5.49
CA GLU A 823 22.82 -16.76 6.31
C GLU A 823 23.06 -17.54 7.62
N HIS A 824 22.02 -18.17 8.18
CA HIS A 824 22.17 -18.99 9.38
C HIS A 824 22.90 -20.33 9.11
N LEU A 825 23.17 -20.71 7.86
CA LEU A 825 23.99 -21.88 7.54
C LEU A 825 25.50 -21.57 7.50
N GLU A 826 25.89 -20.29 7.49
CA GLU A 826 27.28 -19.86 7.37
C GLU A 826 28.06 -19.94 8.70
N GLU A 827 29.37 -20.25 8.63
CA GLU A 827 30.25 -20.36 9.82
C GLU A 827 30.41 -19.01 10.56
N SER A 828 30.05 -17.90 9.92
CA SER A 828 29.85 -16.57 10.54
C SER A 828 28.72 -16.59 11.56
N ALA A 829 27.55 -17.11 11.19
CA ALA A 829 26.39 -17.26 12.08
C ALA A 829 26.67 -18.19 13.25
N ARG A 830 27.52 -19.21 13.08
CA ARG A 830 27.97 -20.07 14.19
C ARG A 830 28.68 -19.30 15.31
N GLN A 831 29.30 -18.17 14.99
CA GLN A 831 30.03 -17.33 15.95
C GLN A 831 29.16 -16.20 16.52
N THR A 832 28.24 -15.66 15.73
CA THR A 832 27.38 -14.53 16.13
C THR A 832 26.03 -14.95 16.73
N ASP A 833 25.41 -16.01 16.20
CA ASP A 833 24.17 -16.61 16.72
C ASP A 833 24.22 -18.16 16.60
N PRO A 834 24.91 -18.85 17.53
CA PRO A 834 25.03 -20.30 17.52
C PRO A 834 23.67 -21.02 17.59
N ALA A 835 22.64 -20.38 18.17
CA ALA A 835 21.32 -20.98 18.33
C ALA A 835 20.56 -21.03 17.00
N LYS A 836 20.54 -19.93 16.23
CA LYS A 836 19.98 -19.93 14.88
C LYS A 836 20.81 -20.82 13.94
N PHE A 837 22.15 -20.83 14.06
CA PHE A 837 23.01 -21.71 13.26
C PHE A 837 22.68 -23.20 13.47
N HIS A 838 22.66 -23.66 14.72
CA HIS A 838 22.35 -25.07 15.01
C HIS A 838 20.90 -25.43 14.69
N LYS A 839 19.94 -24.48 14.77
CA LYS A 839 18.58 -24.70 14.28
C LYS A 839 18.55 -24.85 12.76
N ALA A 840 19.12 -23.92 12.00
CA ALA A 840 19.13 -23.94 10.54
C ALA A 840 19.72 -25.24 9.99
N TRP A 841 20.85 -25.69 10.55
CA TRP A 841 21.43 -26.99 10.21
C TRP A 841 20.56 -28.17 10.65
N HIS A 842 19.85 -28.12 11.79
CA HIS A 842 18.93 -29.19 12.17
C HIS A 842 17.78 -29.38 11.17
N GLU A 843 17.16 -28.28 10.70
CA GLU A 843 16.09 -28.33 9.69
C GLU A 843 16.63 -28.93 8.37
N VAL A 844 17.81 -28.48 7.88
CA VAL A 844 18.45 -29.00 6.66
C VAL A 844 18.86 -30.47 6.78
N CYS A 845 19.36 -30.89 7.95
CA CYS A 845 19.78 -32.27 8.21
C CYS A 845 18.63 -33.25 8.42
N THR A 846 17.39 -32.77 8.67
CA THR A 846 16.22 -33.62 8.95
C THR A 846 15.13 -33.55 7.87
N ALA A 847 15.21 -32.60 6.94
CA ALA A 847 14.29 -32.51 5.82
C ALA A 847 14.44 -33.68 4.82
N SER A 848 13.30 -34.09 4.25
CA SER A 848 13.20 -35.12 3.22
C SER A 848 13.64 -34.63 1.84
N GLY A 849 13.73 -33.31 1.65
CA GLY A 849 14.24 -32.66 0.44
C GLY A 849 14.64 -31.20 0.71
N ILE A 850 15.60 -30.70 -0.06
CA ILE A 850 16.17 -29.35 0.07
C ILE A 850 15.93 -28.57 -1.23
N LEU A 851 15.28 -27.41 -1.12
CA LEU A 851 15.00 -26.53 -2.24
C LEU A 851 15.73 -25.19 -2.07
N CYS A 852 16.59 -24.85 -3.04
CA CYS A 852 17.23 -23.55 -3.15
C CYS A 852 16.52 -22.74 -4.25
N PRO A 853 15.64 -21.77 -3.90
CA PRO A 853 14.94 -20.96 -4.88
C PRO A 853 15.85 -19.87 -5.45
N GLY A 854 15.30 -19.03 -6.34
CA GLY A 854 15.95 -17.84 -6.87
C GLY A 854 16.37 -16.79 -5.83
N GLY A 855 16.91 -15.69 -6.32
CA GLY A 855 17.35 -14.53 -5.54
C GLY A 855 18.44 -13.76 -6.27
N PHE A 856 18.93 -12.68 -5.65
CA PHE A 856 19.99 -11.83 -6.20
C PHE A 856 20.97 -11.37 -5.09
N GLY A 857 22.11 -10.81 -5.49
CA GLY A 857 23.14 -10.24 -4.62
C GLY A 857 23.93 -11.25 -3.79
N THR A 858 24.90 -10.74 -3.02
CA THR A 858 25.90 -11.53 -2.27
C THR A 858 25.41 -12.17 -0.97
N ARG A 859 24.40 -11.59 -0.31
CA ARG A 859 23.89 -12.04 1.00
C ARG A 859 23.45 -13.52 0.98
N GLY A 860 23.91 -14.35 1.92
CA GLY A 860 23.48 -15.75 2.06
C GLY A 860 23.88 -16.70 0.92
N ILE A 861 24.84 -16.33 0.07
CA ILE A 861 25.26 -17.19 -1.05
C ILE A 861 26.02 -18.43 -0.56
N GLU A 862 26.95 -18.26 0.39
CA GLU A 862 27.77 -19.37 0.90
C GLU A 862 26.92 -20.37 1.68
N GLY A 863 25.90 -19.91 2.41
CA GLY A 863 24.91 -20.78 3.03
C GLY A 863 24.12 -21.64 2.04
N LYS A 864 23.74 -21.09 0.88
CA LYS A 864 23.09 -21.88 -0.20
C LYS A 864 24.04 -22.89 -0.84
N ILE A 865 25.34 -22.55 -1.00
CA ILE A 865 26.39 -23.48 -1.48
C ILE A 865 26.55 -24.65 -0.49
N LEU A 866 26.59 -24.36 0.82
CA LEU A 866 26.68 -25.38 1.87
C LEU A 866 25.44 -26.30 1.90
N ALA A 867 24.25 -25.78 1.66
CA ALA A 867 23.03 -26.58 1.55
C ALA A 867 23.06 -27.53 0.33
N ALA A 868 23.52 -27.05 -0.83
CA ALA A 868 23.68 -27.88 -2.04
C ALA A 868 24.73 -28.99 -1.82
N LYS A 869 25.84 -28.66 -1.16
CA LYS A 869 26.91 -29.62 -0.78
C LYS A 869 26.37 -30.72 0.12
N TRP A 870 25.63 -30.34 1.16
CA TRP A 870 25.02 -31.29 2.10
C TRP A 870 24.06 -32.24 1.37
N ALA A 871 23.18 -31.71 0.52
CA ALA A 871 22.25 -32.52 -0.27
C ALA A 871 22.99 -33.54 -1.16
N ARG A 872 23.98 -33.09 -1.94
CA ARG A 872 24.82 -33.92 -2.81
C ARG A 872 25.52 -35.05 -2.05
N GLU A 873 26.03 -34.77 -0.84
CA GLU A 873 26.83 -35.71 -0.06
C GLU A 873 26.00 -36.71 0.75
N GLN A 874 24.85 -36.29 1.28
CA GLN A 874 23.94 -37.18 2.03
C GLN A 874 22.88 -37.87 1.15
N LYS A 875 22.88 -37.58 -0.15
CA LYS A 875 21.89 -38.04 -1.15
C LYS A 875 20.45 -37.56 -0.89
N THR A 876 20.29 -36.48 -0.14
CA THR A 876 18.98 -35.84 0.10
C THR A 876 18.48 -35.18 -1.20
N PRO A 877 17.24 -35.45 -1.65
CA PRO A 877 16.64 -34.82 -2.82
C PRO A 877 16.85 -33.30 -2.88
N TYR A 878 17.28 -32.80 -4.04
CA TYR A 878 17.64 -31.39 -4.25
C TYR A 878 16.98 -30.79 -5.49
N LEU A 879 16.43 -29.59 -5.35
CA LEU A 879 15.99 -28.74 -6.46
C LEU A 879 16.55 -27.33 -6.32
N GLY A 880 17.42 -26.94 -7.25
CA GLY A 880 17.94 -25.59 -7.39
C GLY A 880 17.24 -24.84 -8.53
N VAL A 881 16.59 -23.71 -8.24
CA VAL A 881 15.85 -22.90 -9.23
C VAL A 881 16.57 -21.57 -9.46
N CYS A 882 16.84 -21.22 -10.72
CA CYS A 882 17.56 -20.01 -11.13
C CYS A 882 18.91 -19.91 -10.40
N LEU A 883 19.08 -18.95 -9.47
CA LEU A 883 20.23 -18.87 -8.57
C LEU A 883 20.56 -20.21 -7.87
N GLY A 884 19.56 -21.04 -7.57
CA GLY A 884 19.75 -22.38 -7.00
C GLY A 884 20.56 -23.33 -7.90
N MET A 885 20.41 -23.24 -9.23
CA MET A 885 21.24 -23.97 -10.18
C MET A 885 22.68 -23.44 -10.16
N GLN A 886 22.84 -22.12 -10.18
CA GLN A 886 24.14 -21.46 -10.21
C GLN A 886 24.99 -21.76 -8.97
N VAL A 887 24.40 -21.75 -7.77
CA VAL A 887 25.13 -22.14 -6.54
C VAL A 887 25.49 -23.62 -6.51
N ALA A 888 24.69 -24.51 -7.13
CA ALA A 888 25.02 -25.92 -7.26
C ALA A 888 26.17 -26.16 -8.26
N VAL A 889 26.25 -25.40 -9.35
CA VAL A 889 27.40 -25.39 -10.27
C VAL A 889 28.66 -24.89 -9.54
N ILE A 890 28.57 -23.80 -8.78
CA ILE A 890 29.70 -23.27 -7.98
C ILE A 890 30.14 -24.29 -6.91
N GLU A 891 29.21 -24.95 -6.23
CA GLU A 891 29.49 -25.99 -5.24
C GLU A 891 30.30 -27.14 -5.86
N TYR A 892 29.83 -27.67 -7.00
CA TYR A 892 30.48 -28.76 -7.71
C TYR A 892 31.86 -28.34 -8.25
N ALA A 893 31.97 -27.11 -8.76
CA ALA A 893 33.22 -26.53 -9.22
C ALA A 893 34.27 -26.50 -8.10
N ARG A 894 33.91 -25.99 -6.91
CA ARG A 894 34.81 -25.89 -5.75
C ARG A 894 35.22 -27.23 -5.16
N HIS A 895 34.27 -28.17 -4.99
CA HIS A 895 34.50 -29.37 -4.19
C HIS A 895 34.81 -30.65 -5.01
N ILE A 896 34.42 -30.71 -6.28
CA ILE A 896 34.64 -31.90 -7.14
C ILE A 896 35.59 -31.60 -8.30
N ALA A 897 35.36 -30.52 -9.05
CA ALA A 897 36.21 -30.16 -10.20
C ALA A 897 37.54 -29.48 -9.83
N GLY A 898 37.84 -29.32 -8.52
CA GLY A 898 39.09 -28.74 -8.01
C GLY A 898 39.22 -27.22 -8.17
N ILE A 899 38.16 -26.53 -8.57
CA ILE A 899 38.13 -25.09 -8.88
C ILE A 899 37.80 -24.31 -7.61
N THR A 900 38.70 -24.38 -6.62
CA THR A 900 38.41 -23.99 -5.22
C THR A 900 38.03 -22.53 -5.01
N LYS A 901 38.39 -21.62 -5.94
CA LYS A 901 37.99 -20.20 -5.95
C LYS A 901 36.70 -19.90 -6.73
N ALA A 902 36.03 -20.88 -7.34
CA ALA A 902 34.92 -20.66 -8.26
C ALA A 902 33.83 -19.76 -7.66
N THR A 903 33.35 -18.78 -8.42
CA THR A 903 32.29 -17.85 -8.00
C THR A 903 31.49 -17.30 -9.20
N SER A 904 30.51 -16.42 -8.92
CA SER A 904 29.77 -15.65 -9.92
C SER A 904 30.32 -14.24 -10.06
N GLU A 905 30.32 -13.74 -11.30
CA GLU A 905 30.51 -12.34 -11.63
C GLU A 905 29.49 -11.39 -10.95
N GLU A 906 28.31 -11.89 -10.56
CA GLU A 906 27.35 -11.14 -9.73
C GLU A 906 27.93 -10.83 -8.32
N PHE A 907 28.74 -11.74 -7.77
CA PHE A 907 29.21 -11.67 -6.39
C PHE A 907 30.58 -11.02 -6.29
N ASP A 908 31.47 -11.32 -7.25
CA ASP A 908 32.76 -10.65 -7.43
C ASP A 908 33.08 -10.51 -8.92
N ALA A 909 32.87 -9.30 -9.45
CA ALA A 909 33.18 -8.95 -10.83
C ALA A 909 34.69 -8.91 -11.14
N GLN A 910 35.58 -9.03 -10.15
CA GLN A 910 37.04 -9.07 -10.31
C GLN A 910 37.64 -10.47 -10.04
N ALA A 911 36.82 -11.47 -9.74
CA ALA A 911 37.29 -12.83 -9.49
C ALA A 911 38.00 -13.46 -10.71
N GLU A 912 39.03 -14.26 -10.43
CA GLU A 912 39.80 -15.01 -11.44
C GLU A 912 39.01 -16.20 -12.00
N GLU A 913 38.38 -17.00 -11.13
CA GLU A 913 37.66 -18.24 -11.51
C GLU A 913 36.14 -17.98 -11.57
N LYS A 914 35.69 -17.28 -12.60
CA LYS A 914 34.26 -17.00 -12.86
C LYS A 914 33.58 -18.23 -13.49
N ALA A 915 33.01 -19.08 -12.66
CA ALA A 915 32.20 -20.22 -13.10
C ALA A 915 30.80 -19.80 -13.61
N ILE A 916 30.30 -18.64 -13.15
CA ILE A 916 29.06 -18.00 -13.59
C ILE A 916 29.39 -16.57 -14.06
N ILE A 917 28.89 -16.15 -15.23
CA ILE A 917 29.19 -14.88 -15.89
C ILE A 917 27.94 -14.15 -16.38
N PHE A 918 28.04 -12.83 -16.60
CA PHE A 918 26.98 -12.01 -17.18
C PHE A 918 26.89 -12.21 -18.70
N MET A 919 25.83 -12.88 -19.18
CA MET A 919 25.65 -13.21 -20.60
C MET A 919 24.23 -12.81 -21.08
N PRO A 920 23.97 -11.50 -21.22
CA PRO A 920 22.65 -10.97 -21.55
C PRO A 920 22.18 -11.35 -22.95
N GLU A 921 20.87 -11.27 -23.18
CA GLU A 921 20.30 -11.38 -24.53
C GLU A 921 20.46 -10.06 -25.30
N ILE A 922 21.01 -10.13 -26.51
CA ILE A 922 21.13 -8.99 -27.43
C ILE A 922 19.91 -9.02 -28.37
N ASP A 923 19.00 -8.07 -28.17
CA ASP A 923 17.88 -7.83 -29.09
C ASP A 923 18.26 -6.76 -30.12
N LYS A 924 17.72 -6.89 -31.34
CA LYS A 924 17.85 -5.91 -32.43
C LYS A 924 16.90 -4.73 -32.29
N THR A 925 15.84 -4.84 -31.47
CA THR A 925 14.90 -3.72 -31.21
C THR A 925 15.17 -2.99 -29.88
N THR A 926 15.76 -3.67 -28.89
CA THR A 926 16.03 -3.16 -27.53
C THR A 926 17.54 -3.05 -27.29
N MET A 927 18.07 -1.84 -27.49
CA MET A 927 19.50 -1.52 -27.37
C MET A 927 20.00 -1.62 -25.92
N GLY A 928 20.70 -2.71 -25.59
CA GLY A 928 21.33 -2.94 -24.29
C GLY A 928 21.66 -4.41 -24.05
N GLY A 929 22.16 -4.71 -22.85
CA GLY A 929 22.23 -6.09 -22.35
C GLY A 929 20.92 -6.45 -21.65
N ASN A 930 20.04 -7.16 -22.35
CA ASN A 930 18.70 -7.48 -21.86
C ASN A 930 18.69 -8.73 -20.96
N MET A 931 17.68 -8.84 -20.10
CA MET A 931 17.43 -10.02 -19.28
C MET A 931 16.88 -11.16 -20.15
N ARG A 932 17.31 -12.41 -19.91
CA ARG A 932 16.67 -13.61 -20.46
C ARG A 932 15.32 -13.78 -19.75
N LEU A 933 14.25 -13.44 -20.46
CA LEU A 933 12.93 -13.14 -19.88
C LEU A 933 11.78 -13.71 -20.73
N GLY A 934 10.77 -14.24 -20.05
CA GLY A 934 9.59 -14.86 -20.68
C GLY A 934 9.85 -16.31 -21.09
N SER A 935 9.02 -16.85 -21.99
CA SER A 935 9.17 -18.23 -22.44
C SER A 935 10.38 -18.40 -23.36
N ARG A 936 11.17 -19.47 -23.15
CA ARG A 936 12.24 -19.93 -24.05
C ARG A 936 12.21 -21.45 -24.16
N PRO A 937 12.58 -22.02 -25.32
CA PRO A 937 12.79 -23.45 -25.45
C PRO A 937 14.13 -23.86 -24.81
N THR A 938 14.10 -24.94 -24.05
CA THR A 938 15.27 -25.68 -23.55
C THR A 938 15.30 -27.06 -24.19
N PHE A 939 16.41 -27.44 -24.82
CA PHE A 939 16.58 -28.70 -25.55
C PHE A 939 17.34 -29.72 -24.70
N PHE A 940 16.74 -30.88 -24.48
CA PHE A 940 17.42 -32.01 -23.84
C PHE A 940 18.49 -32.59 -24.77
N GLN A 941 19.67 -32.86 -24.22
CA GLN A 941 20.84 -33.30 -24.99
C GLN A 941 20.82 -34.81 -25.25
N ASP A 942 21.39 -35.27 -26.36
CA ASP A 942 21.55 -36.70 -26.65
C ASP A 942 22.38 -37.39 -25.55
N GLY A 943 22.00 -38.60 -25.14
CA GLY A 943 22.64 -39.31 -24.03
C GLY A 943 22.07 -38.94 -22.64
N SER A 944 21.07 -38.06 -22.58
CA SER A 944 20.34 -37.71 -21.34
C SER A 944 19.12 -38.60 -21.05
N GLU A 945 18.91 -39.70 -21.78
CA GLU A 945 17.70 -40.55 -21.68
C GLU A 945 17.56 -41.25 -20.31
N TRP A 946 18.62 -41.24 -19.49
CA TRP A 946 18.62 -41.69 -18.10
C TRP A 946 18.06 -40.63 -17.12
N SER A 947 17.90 -39.37 -17.55
CA SER A 947 17.44 -38.26 -16.72
C SER A 947 16.04 -38.53 -16.17
N LYS A 948 15.91 -38.39 -14.85
CA LYS A 948 14.61 -38.49 -14.17
C LYS A 948 13.74 -37.29 -14.53
N LEU A 949 14.35 -36.11 -14.70
CA LEU A 949 13.62 -34.92 -15.14
C LEU A 949 13.07 -35.07 -16.56
N ARG A 950 13.88 -35.48 -17.54
CA ARG A 950 13.42 -35.71 -18.91
C ARG A 950 12.30 -36.75 -18.97
N ALA A 951 12.38 -37.79 -18.14
CA ALA A 951 11.31 -38.79 -18.01
C ALA A 951 10.01 -38.23 -17.41
N LEU A 952 10.07 -37.23 -16.51
CA LEU A 952 8.90 -36.53 -15.97
C LEU A 952 8.26 -35.57 -16.99
N TYR A 953 9.03 -35.03 -17.92
CA TYR A 953 8.53 -34.35 -19.13
C TYR A 953 8.16 -35.34 -20.27
N GLY A 954 7.81 -36.58 -19.92
CA GLY A 954 7.33 -37.59 -20.90
C GLY A 954 8.37 -38.11 -21.90
N GLY A 955 9.65 -37.80 -21.71
CA GLY A 955 10.72 -38.15 -22.65
C GLY A 955 10.92 -37.16 -23.81
N ALA A 956 10.35 -35.96 -23.71
CA ALA A 956 10.45 -34.91 -24.74
C ALA A 956 11.90 -34.58 -25.17
N SER A 957 12.03 -34.04 -26.38
CA SER A 957 13.27 -33.47 -26.91
C SER A 957 13.51 -32.03 -26.43
N SER A 958 12.46 -31.26 -26.18
CA SER A 958 12.54 -29.90 -25.67
C SER A 958 11.34 -29.54 -24.79
N VAL A 959 11.48 -28.49 -23.99
CA VAL A 959 10.46 -27.92 -23.10
C VAL A 959 10.47 -26.40 -23.19
N ASP A 960 9.29 -25.78 -23.19
CA ASP A 960 9.13 -24.33 -23.15
C ASP A 960 8.84 -23.88 -21.71
N GLU A 961 9.78 -23.16 -21.10
CA GLU A 961 9.72 -22.75 -19.70
C GLU A 961 9.99 -21.24 -19.56
N ARG A 962 9.66 -20.66 -18.39
CA ARG A 962 9.75 -19.20 -18.18
C ARG A 962 11.06 -18.80 -17.48
N HIS A 963 11.82 -17.89 -18.08
CA HIS A 963 13.09 -17.39 -17.57
C HIS A 963 12.96 -15.97 -16.96
N ARG A 964 13.84 -15.65 -16.01
CA ARG A 964 13.99 -14.33 -15.39
C ARG A 964 15.41 -14.08 -14.86
N HIS A 965 16.44 -14.24 -15.69
CA HIS A 965 17.84 -14.14 -15.25
C HIS A 965 18.77 -13.38 -16.21
N ARG A 966 20.00 -13.12 -15.75
CA ARG A 966 21.04 -12.33 -16.44
C ARG A 966 22.41 -13.02 -16.48
N TYR A 967 22.57 -14.09 -15.70
CA TYR A 967 23.83 -14.78 -15.47
C TYR A 967 23.69 -16.23 -15.91
N GLU A 968 24.76 -16.77 -16.51
CA GLU A 968 24.82 -18.10 -17.11
C GLU A 968 26.11 -18.82 -16.67
N VAL A 969 26.13 -20.15 -16.79
CA VAL A 969 27.37 -20.93 -16.63
C VAL A 969 28.40 -20.48 -17.68
N ASN A 970 29.63 -20.21 -17.26
CA ASN A 970 30.70 -19.79 -18.16
C ASN A 970 31.07 -20.94 -19.13
N PRO A 971 30.97 -20.75 -20.45
CA PRO A 971 31.31 -21.79 -21.44
C PRO A 971 32.72 -22.36 -21.30
N GLU A 972 33.70 -21.55 -20.85
CA GLU A 972 35.09 -21.97 -20.62
C GLU A 972 35.25 -23.04 -19.53
N TYR A 973 34.21 -23.28 -18.73
CA TYR A 973 34.21 -24.21 -17.60
C TYR A 973 33.41 -25.49 -17.88
N ILE A 974 32.61 -25.54 -18.95
CA ILE A 974 31.71 -26.67 -19.24
C ILE A 974 32.50 -27.98 -19.34
N ASP A 975 33.50 -28.05 -20.23
CA ASP A 975 34.32 -29.26 -20.42
C ASP A 975 34.99 -29.73 -19.12
N ARG A 976 35.44 -28.80 -18.27
CA ARG A 976 36.06 -29.09 -16.96
C ARG A 976 35.04 -29.69 -15.98
N LEU A 977 33.80 -29.22 -16.01
CA LEU A 977 32.70 -29.66 -15.14
C LEU A 977 32.09 -30.99 -15.61
N GLU A 978 31.90 -31.17 -16.92
CA GLU A 978 31.42 -32.42 -17.52
C GLU A 978 32.46 -33.55 -17.32
N ALA A 979 33.76 -33.26 -17.51
CA ALA A 979 34.83 -34.22 -17.22
C ALA A 979 34.96 -34.55 -15.71
N ALA A 980 34.54 -33.64 -14.82
CA ALA A 980 34.46 -33.90 -13.38
C ALA A 980 33.19 -34.67 -12.96
N GLY A 981 32.21 -34.82 -13.85
CA GLY A 981 30.99 -35.62 -13.64
C GLY A 981 29.67 -34.83 -13.49
N LEU A 982 29.67 -33.51 -13.68
CA LEU A 982 28.44 -32.70 -13.69
C LEU A 982 27.78 -32.77 -15.07
N ASN A 983 26.59 -33.35 -15.19
CA ASN A 983 25.93 -33.52 -16.48
C ASN A 983 24.98 -32.35 -16.81
N PHE A 984 25.31 -31.54 -17.83
CA PHE A 984 24.41 -30.54 -18.40
C PHE A 984 23.44 -31.20 -19.39
N ILE A 985 22.28 -31.64 -18.89
CA ILE A 985 21.30 -32.40 -19.66
C ILE A 985 20.38 -31.56 -20.54
N GLY A 986 20.35 -30.22 -20.36
CA GLY A 986 19.51 -29.30 -21.13
C GLY A 986 20.25 -28.00 -21.46
N ARG A 987 20.09 -27.48 -22.68
CA ARG A 987 20.76 -26.29 -23.22
C ARG A 987 19.79 -25.39 -23.99
N ASP A 988 20.15 -24.13 -24.26
CA ASP A 988 19.32 -23.21 -25.06
C ASP A 988 19.27 -23.57 -26.57
N ASP A 989 18.49 -22.83 -27.35
CA ASP A 989 18.26 -23.01 -28.79
C ASP A 989 19.51 -22.94 -29.67
N LYS A 990 20.63 -22.50 -29.11
CA LYS A 990 21.94 -22.42 -29.77
C LYS A 990 22.97 -23.38 -29.19
N GLY A 991 22.70 -23.98 -28.03
CA GLY A 991 23.69 -24.71 -27.23
C GLY A 991 24.73 -23.81 -26.54
N GLU A 992 24.50 -22.48 -26.49
CA GLU A 992 25.37 -21.49 -25.84
C GLU A 992 25.21 -21.53 -24.31
N ARG A 993 23.97 -21.69 -23.82
CA ARG A 993 23.64 -21.70 -22.38
C ARG A 993 23.36 -23.09 -21.86
N MET A 994 23.80 -23.36 -20.64
CA MET A 994 23.48 -24.58 -19.90
C MET A 994 22.27 -24.31 -18.98
N GLU A 995 21.12 -24.90 -19.31
CA GLU A 995 19.83 -24.58 -18.68
C GLU A 995 19.44 -25.59 -17.59
N ILE A 996 19.93 -26.84 -17.68
CA ILE A 996 19.59 -27.93 -16.76
C ILE A 996 20.84 -28.77 -16.40
N ILE A 997 21.06 -29.02 -15.10
CA ILE A 997 21.94 -30.07 -14.58
C ILE A 997 21.14 -31.18 -13.87
N GLU A 998 21.56 -32.44 -14.02
CA GLU A 998 21.14 -33.56 -13.16
C GLU A 998 22.35 -34.40 -12.76
N LEU A 999 22.43 -34.88 -11.50
CA LEU A 999 23.44 -35.87 -11.09
C LEU A 999 22.90 -37.30 -11.21
N LYS A 1000 23.55 -38.10 -12.05
CA LYS A 1000 23.13 -39.47 -12.43
C LYS A 1000 22.97 -40.42 -11.24
N ASP A 1001 24.01 -40.52 -10.39
CA ASP A 1001 24.06 -41.47 -9.26
C ASP A 1001 23.40 -40.95 -7.98
N HIS A 1002 22.55 -39.92 -8.08
CA HIS A 1002 21.83 -39.29 -6.98
C HIS A 1002 20.31 -39.53 -7.12
N PRO A 1003 19.56 -39.78 -6.02
CA PRO A 1003 18.11 -40.04 -6.08
C PRO A 1003 17.35 -38.97 -6.88
N PHE A 1004 17.51 -37.70 -6.51
CA PHE A 1004 17.09 -36.55 -7.31
C PHE A 1004 17.99 -35.36 -6.97
N PHE A 1005 18.83 -34.89 -7.89
CA PHE A 1005 19.59 -33.64 -7.73
C PHE A 1005 19.50 -32.91 -9.05
N VAL A 1006 18.65 -31.89 -9.08
CA VAL A 1006 18.32 -31.12 -10.29
C VAL A 1006 18.59 -29.64 -10.04
N GLY A 1007 19.28 -29.00 -10.97
CA GLY A 1007 19.42 -27.55 -11.03
C GLY A 1007 18.89 -27.05 -12.37
N ILE A 1008 18.03 -26.04 -12.36
CA ILE A 1008 17.40 -25.44 -13.53
C ILE A 1008 17.54 -23.91 -13.51
N GLN A 1009 17.84 -23.29 -14.64
CA GLN A 1009 17.93 -21.83 -14.77
C GLN A 1009 16.55 -21.14 -14.86
N TYR A 1010 15.56 -21.83 -15.45
CA TYR A 1010 14.17 -21.36 -15.55
C TYR A 1010 13.38 -21.49 -14.24
N HIS A 1011 12.21 -20.84 -14.20
CA HIS A 1011 11.28 -20.75 -13.07
C HIS A 1011 9.96 -21.51 -13.36
N PRO A 1012 9.91 -22.85 -13.20
CA PRO A 1012 8.73 -23.63 -13.57
C PRO A 1012 7.61 -23.54 -12.52
N GLU A 1013 7.84 -22.87 -11.38
CA GLU A 1013 6.82 -22.48 -10.41
C GLU A 1013 5.74 -21.55 -11.01
N TYR A 1014 6.07 -20.85 -12.12
CA TYR A 1014 5.12 -20.05 -12.88
C TYR A 1014 4.20 -20.91 -13.77
N LEU A 1015 4.68 -22.04 -14.30
CA LEU A 1015 3.90 -22.95 -15.15
C LEU A 1015 3.16 -24.06 -14.38
N SER A 1016 3.52 -24.30 -13.11
CA SER A 1016 2.79 -25.25 -12.25
C SER A 1016 1.29 -24.92 -12.13
N ARG A 1017 0.42 -25.93 -12.24
CA ARG A 1017 -1.05 -25.85 -12.10
C ARG A 1017 -1.56 -26.87 -11.07
N VAL A 1018 -2.75 -26.65 -10.50
CA VAL A 1018 -3.33 -27.54 -9.48
C VAL A 1018 -3.53 -28.97 -10.00
N LEU A 1019 -4.04 -29.12 -11.23
CA LEU A 1019 -4.30 -30.42 -11.88
C LEU A 1019 -3.18 -30.86 -12.83
N LYS A 1020 -2.09 -30.09 -12.92
CA LYS A 1020 -0.90 -30.38 -13.72
C LYS A 1020 0.31 -29.70 -13.05
N PRO A 1021 0.86 -30.29 -11.96
CA PRO A 1021 2.01 -29.73 -11.28
C PRO A 1021 3.23 -29.60 -12.21
N SER A 1022 4.12 -28.67 -11.92
CA SER A 1022 5.41 -28.57 -12.63
C SER A 1022 6.19 -29.90 -12.52
N PRO A 1023 6.69 -30.48 -13.62
CA PRO A 1023 7.48 -31.71 -13.59
C PRO A 1023 8.72 -31.64 -12.68
N CYS A 1024 9.39 -30.48 -12.60
CA CYS A 1024 10.52 -30.25 -11.69
C CYS A 1024 10.12 -30.39 -10.22
N PHE A 1025 9.04 -29.70 -9.81
CA PHE A 1025 8.54 -29.73 -8.44
C PHE A 1025 7.90 -31.09 -8.10
N LEU A 1026 7.20 -31.71 -9.05
CA LEU A 1026 6.61 -33.03 -8.90
C LEU A 1026 7.69 -34.09 -8.69
N GLY A 1027 8.75 -34.09 -9.49
CA GLY A 1027 9.90 -34.98 -9.33
C GLY A 1027 10.59 -34.81 -7.97
N PHE A 1028 10.83 -33.56 -7.58
CA PHE A 1028 11.44 -33.22 -6.29
C PHE A 1028 10.60 -33.70 -5.09
N VAL A 1029 9.29 -33.41 -5.08
CA VAL A 1029 8.40 -33.82 -3.98
C VAL A 1029 8.19 -35.34 -3.99
N ALA A 1030 8.07 -35.98 -5.14
CA ALA A 1030 7.94 -37.44 -5.24
C ALA A 1030 9.22 -38.17 -4.80
N ALA A 1031 10.40 -37.60 -5.09
CA ALA A 1031 11.67 -38.10 -4.55
C ALA A 1031 11.74 -37.96 -3.03
N SER A 1032 11.35 -36.79 -2.51
CA SER A 1032 11.31 -36.49 -1.07
C SER A 1032 10.29 -37.35 -0.31
N ALA A 1033 9.20 -37.76 -0.98
CA ALA A 1033 8.15 -38.62 -0.45
C ALA A 1033 8.39 -40.13 -0.69
N GLY A 1034 9.47 -40.51 -1.37
CA GLY A 1034 9.78 -41.90 -1.70
C GLY A 1034 8.92 -42.55 -2.79
N CYS A 1035 8.08 -41.79 -3.51
CA CYS A 1035 7.14 -42.29 -4.52
C CYS A 1035 7.50 -41.92 -5.97
N LEU A 1036 8.73 -41.41 -6.24
CA LEU A 1036 9.17 -41.03 -7.59
C LEU A 1036 9.01 -42.17 -8.62
N ASP A 1037 9.30 -43.41 -8.24
CA ASP A 1037 9.13 -44.59 -9.09
C ASP A 1037 7.66 -44.91 -9.42
N GLU A 1038 6.70 -44.37 -8.67
CA GLU A 1038 5.26 -44.51 -8.96
C GLU A 1038 4.86 -43.43 -9.99
N VAL A 1039 5.20 -42.17 -9.72
CA VAL A 1039 4.98 -41.04 -10.64
C VAL A 1039 5.64 -41.25 -12.00
N LEU A 1040 6.86 -41.79 -12.04
CA LEU A 1040 7.55 -42.15 -13.30
C LEU A 1040 6.87 -43.28 -14.08
N LYS A 1041 6.02 -44.09 -13.45
CA LYS A 1041 5.18 -45.10 -14.13
C LYS A 1041 3.86 -44.48 -14.61
N GLU A 1042 3.27 -43.56 -13.84
CA GLU A 1042 2.10 -42.78 -14.27
C GLU A 1042 2.40 -41.99 -15.55
N VAL A 1043 3.50 -41.22 -15.59
CA VAL A 1043 3.90 -40.43 -16.76
C VAL A 1043 4.21 -41.31 -18.00
N LYS A 1044 4.76 -42.51 -17.80
CA LYS A 1044 5.02 -43.48 -18.89
C LYS A 1044 3.78 -44.27 -19.33
N THR A 1045 2.72 -44.24 -18.55
CA THR A 1045 1.51 -45.04 -18.76
C THR A 1045 0.28 -44.14 -18.62
N PRO A 1046 0.04 -43.22 -19.59
CA PRO A 1046 -1.13 -42.35 -19.57
C PRO A 1046 -2.39 -43.20 -19.55
N SER A 1047 -2.97 -43.32 -18.37
CA SER A 1047 -4.13 -44.17 -18.13
C SER A 1047 -5.36 -43.50 -18.73
N ALA A 1048 -6.36 -44.28 -19.16
CA ALA A 1048 -7.66 -43.72 -19.56
C ALA A 1048 -8.42 -42.99 -18.42
N GLN A 1049 -7.82 -42.86 -17.23
CA GLN A 1049 -8.30 -42.07 -16.10
C GLN A 1049 -7.61 -40.71 -15.95
N SER A 1050 -6.45 -40.47 -16.59
CA SER A 1050 -5.81 -39.13 -16.66
C SER A 1050 -6.46 -38.25 -17.74
N SER A 1051 -7.79 -38.12 -17.70
CA SER A 1051 -8.60 -37.36 -18.66
C SER A 1051 -8.39 -35.82 -18.61
N GLY A 1052 -7.35 -35.34 -17.93
CA GLY A 1052 -6.77 -34.01 -18.13
C GLY A 1052 -6.20 -33.81 -19.55
N GLU A 1053 -5.86 -34.89 -20.27
CA GLU A 1053 -5.58 -34.87 -21.71
C GLU A 1053 -6.85 -34.66 -22.56
N GLY A 1054 -8.04 -34.90 -22.00
CA GLY A 1054 -9.33 -34.49 -22.57
C GLY A 1054 -9.73 -33.05 -22.26
N ILE A 1055 -8.91 -32.35 -21.45
CA ILE A 1055 -9.06 -30.94 -21.05
C ILE A 1055 -7.98 -30.07 -21.71
N ASN A 1056 -6.82 -30.63 -22.05
CA ASN A 1056 -5.73 -29.99 -22.80
C ASN A 1056 -5.42 -30.87 -24.04
N GLY A 1057 -5.82 -30.42 -25.22
CA GLY A 1057 -5.99 -31.25 -26.42
C GLY A 1057 -4.69 -31.48 -27.20
N THR A 1058 -3.71 -32.14 -26.59
CA THR A 1058 -2.34 -32.29 -27.12
C THR A 1058 -2.22 -33.29 -28.30
N ASN A 1059 -2.81 -32.95 -29.44
CA ASN A 1059 -2.35 -33.46 -30.73
C ASN A 1059 -1.05 -32.71 -31.12
N GLN A 1060 0.11 -33.29 -30.79
CA GLN A 1060 1.37 -32.88 -31.43
C GLN A 1060 1.33 -33.31 -32.90
N ALA A 1061 0.88 -32.41 -33.77
CA ALA A 1061 1.03 -32.57 -35.21
C ALA A 1061 2.51 -32.41 -35.57
N SER A 1062 3.13 -33.49 -36.05
CA SER A 1062 4.51 -33.50 -36.52
C SER A 1062 4.71 -32.56 -37.73
N PHE A 1063 5.74 -31.72 -37.66
CA PHE A 1063 6.34 -31.00 -38.78
C PHE A 1063 7.86 -31.12 -38.71
#